data_AF-A0A553NPA6-F1
#
_entry.id   AF-A0A553NPA6-F1
#
_cell.length_a   1.000
_cell.length_b   1.000
_cell.length_c   1.000
_cell.angle_alpha   90.00
_cell.angle_beta   90.00
_cell.angle_gamma   90.00
#
_symmetry.space_group_name_H-M   'P 1'
#
loop_
_entity.id
_entity.type
_entity.pdbx_description
1 polymer ?
#
loop_
_entity_poly.entity_id
_entity_poly.type
_entity_poly.pdbx_seq_one_letter_code
_entity_poly.pdbx_strand_id
1 'polypeptide(L)'
;MSHPSNTYTDKPRRTHNNNNHHHNHHHHHNSSPTYHGTIQEIWVLKDRVTGEPKGVTYIKFARTSEAALAMEEMNGRCIEGSPRPLKVLIAHSRDQGSRREMNEEERLVRLFVVVPKHLNEENLREEFAPYGDLDYVSIVKDRSTKESKGFGYVKYHRMSHAAKAFEECDRMFKPVFAEPKPQKSSYHESSGSSGGDRFGGPGSTASGSTTASMSASYDMLSYMDTSHTNPDGVCRLLVSASASVNQDQLWRLFDIIPGLDYCERGRQFSQSRSSRSFVVVFNNPQSAVYAKEKLHGFEYPPGQRLLVRFDANSDGHPAATNCNASSTGGGPARSSGTNSGFFPFSSSNGSPTLPKPGKNAAPQPPPILPLPGKANMATDLAHLTETIANATALLQAAGYSASAPQHPGTSPPNPSGETYDPSYCSVKLPAPQPLAAMESLVAERLFLVCTPVPPQLYALKDVFGRFGNLIDIYILNGKTCGYAKYAKKESADSAVAALHGQEICGSRLVMSASDMEVKPLLSFEEVKRWTAPNLPRRPIPLLTPSLTYARVKASNEECPESGKEFGTRVSIEKGKTPLTLLCHDMMGGYLDDRYIDGIEVSTLPYYFVHWSGIDVFVYFSHNFVTIPPIGWIESAHKNGVKVLGTIITEWESGTDLCEQFLSSDESVDLLVSKCVAICHCFSFEGWLVNIENDLTLDQVSRMIQFLTRLTCEMRKLNPNSNVIWYDSVTKDGKLDWQNELNENNAPFFETCDGIFLNYTWSEDHLRSSKSHLNRNESISEELDWSHRAHDIFVGIDVFGRGCFGGGGFNTKQALEQARSNQFSVAIFAPGWTYETIDKTLMSCQGDMEQLFIHREFLFWKLLESSLFYRGLKLSNEPDSELLHPSSNAHSLLFNTSFKTGCKKIQKTTEDGTLKTKWHFNLSNQSSQCSFLCTDLPQQG
;
A
#
# COMPACT_ATOMS: atom_id res chain seq x y z
N MET A 1 35.97 52.98 52.74
CA MET A 1 35.75 53.70 51.48
C MET A 1 35.04 52.74 50.52
N SER A 2 33.91 53.01 49.87
CA SER A 2 32.84 54.01 50.09
C SER A 2 31.61 53.52 49.30
N HIS A 3 30.39 53.56 49.85
CA HIS A 3 29.17 53.27 49.06
C HIS A 3 28.89 54.40 48.04
N PRO A 4 28.04 54.16 47.01
CA PRO A 4 26.62 54.52 47.19
C PRO A 4 25.60 53.43 46.79
N SER A 5 24.34 53.76 47.06
CA SER A 5 23.13 52.95 47.08
C SER A 5 22.22 53.12 45.84
N ASN A 6 21.63 52.00 45.38
CA ASN A 6 20.19 51.71 45.32
C ASN A 6 19.15 52.62 44.56
N THR A 7 18.07 51.96 44.11
CA THR A 7 16.66 52.43 43.90
C THR A 7 16.19 53.33 42.72
N TYR A 8 15.46 52.68 41.78
CA TYR A 8 14.06 52.95 41.33
C TYR A 8 13.65 54.11 40.38
N THR A 9 12.40 53.99 39.85
CA THR A 9 11.55 54.89 38.99
C THR A 9 11.68 54.77 37.46
N ASP A 10 10.65 55.00 36.62
CA ASP A 10 9.19 54.71 36.70
C ASP A 10 8.55 54.72 35.27
N LYS A 11 7.24 54.46 35.12
CA LYS A 11 6.51 54.24 33.85
C LYS A 11 6.23 55.52 33.01
N PRO A 12 6.04 55.38 31.67
CA PRO A 12 5.86 56.51 30.75
C PRO A 12 4.43 57.09 30.70
N ARG A 13 4.30 58.33 30.19
CA ARG A 13 3.03 59.01 29.92
C ARG A 13 2.50 58.79 28.50
N ARG A 14 1.16 58.84 28.35
CA ARG A 14 0.43 58.90 27.08
C ARG A 14 0.33 60.33 26.52
N THR A 15 0.21 60.44 25.20
CA THR A 15 -0.69 61.39 24.50
C THR A 15 -1.30 60.71 23.26
N HIS A 16 -2.35 61.29 22.69
CA HIS A 16 -3.13 60.75 21.56
C HIS A 16 -3.19 61.75 20.38
N ASN A 17 -3.74 61.26 19.26
CA ASN A 17 -4.11 61.91 17.99
C ASN A 17 -3.10 61.70 16.83
N ASN A 18 -3.54 61.42 15.59
CA ASN A 18 -4.93 61.24 15.11
C ASN A 18 -5.05 60.20 13.98
N ASN A 19 -6.28 59.76 13.73
CA ASN A 19 -6.70 58.98 12.56
C ASN A 19 -6.58 59.85 11.27
N ASN A 20 -6.63 59.34 10.02
CA ASN A 20 -7.32 58.14 9.53
C ASN A 20 -6.85 57.71 8.11
N HIS A 21 -6.84 56.39 7.82
CA HIS A 21 -7.17 55.76 6.50
C HIS A 21 -6.34 56.09 5.21
N HIS A 22 -6.10 55.20 4.23
CA HIS A 22 -6.24 53.73 4.12
C HIS A 22 -5.58 53.21 2.80
N HIS A 23 -4.61 52.27 2.82
CA HIS A 23 -4.54 51.08 1.91
C HIS A 23 -3.21 50.27 1.97
N ASN A 24 -3.38 48.94 2.04
CA ASN A 24 -2.54 47.83 1.56
C ASN A 24 -1.00 47.98 1.45
N HIS A 25 -0.27 47.44 2.44
CA HIS A 25 0.96 46.65 2.23
C HIS A 25 1.27 45.77 3.45
N HIS A 26 1.20 44.44 3.32
CA HIS A 26 1.80 43.45 4.23
C HIS A 26 2.43 42.36 3.35
N HIS A 27 3.71 42.50 2.98
CA HIS A 27 4.90 42.12 3.76
C HIS A 27 5.12 40.60 3.86
N HIS A 28 6.08 40.12 3.06
CA HIS A 28 6.98 39.07 3.52
C HIS A 28 7.71 39.59 4.77
N HIS A 29 7.74 38.80 5.84
CA HIS A 29 8.82 38.89 6.83
C HIS A 29 9.82 37.78 6.52
N ASN A 30 11.01 38.17 6.06
CA ASN A 30 12.15 37.28 5.95
C ASN A 30 13.02 37.41 7.21
N SER A 31 13.77 36.35 7.52
CA SER A 31 14.93 36.34 8.45
C SER A 31 14.78 37.12 9.78
N SER A 32 14.44 36.39 10.84
CA SER A 32 14.96 36.65 12.19
C SER A 32 15.65 35.38 12.67
N PRO A 33 16.84 35.44 13.30
CA PRO A 33 17.48 34.24 13.83
C PRO A 33 16.66 33.70 15.00
N THR A 34 15.95 32.60 14.78
CA THR A 34 15.19 31.92 15.82
C THR A 34 16.13 31.25 16.83
N TYR A 35 15.75 31.31 18.10
CA TYR A 35 16.63 31.09 19.26
C TYR A 35 17.31 29.71 19.33
N HIS A 36 16.87 28.75 18.51
CA HIS A 36 17.33 27.36 18.49
C HIS A 36 17.79 26.86 17.10
N GLY A 37 17.96 27.77 16.12
CA GLY A 37 18.47 27.42 14.79
C GLY A 37 17.69 28.03 13.61
N THR A 38 18.06 27.60 12.40
CA THR A 38 17.58 28.12 11.12
C THR A 38 16.34 27.37 10.66
N ILE A 39 15.19 28.03 10.66
CA ILE A 39 13.94 27.44 10.16
C ILE A 39 13.85 27.60 8.63
N GLN A 40 13.62 26.49 7.93
CA GLN A 40 13.30 26.46 6.49
C GLN A 40 11.81 26.74 6.22
N GLU A 41 10.92 26.21 7.07
CA GLU A 41 9.47 26.25 6.83
C GLU A 41 8.69 26.28 8.16
N ILE A 42 7.62 27.07 8.22
CA ILE A 42 6.64 27.08 9.32
C ILE A 42 5.24 26.92 8.73
N TRP A 43 4.55 25.84 9.12
CA TRP A 43 3.16 25.62 8.73
C TRP A 43 2.26 25.56 9.96
N VAL A 44 1.68 26.72 10.30
CA VAL A 44 0.64 26.83 11.35
C VAL A 44 -0.66 26.25 10.81
N LEU A 45 -1.16 25.19 11.44
CA LEU A 45 -2.40 24.54 11.03
C LEU A 45 -3.60 25.38 11.50
N LYS A 46 -4.20 26.13 10.57
CA LYS A 46 -5.42 26.92 10.81
C LYS A 46 -6.68 26.14 10.48
N ASP A 47 -7.79 26.54 11.08
CA ASP A 47 -9.10 26.10 10.63
C ASP A 47 -9.46 26.72 9.27
N ARG A 48 -10.01 25.90 8.38
CA ARG A 48 -10.32 26.30 7.00
C ARG A 48 -11.60 27.13 6.88
N VAL A 49 -12.44 27.15 7.91
CA VAL A 49 -13.71 27.89 7.95
C VAL A 49 -13.56 29.19 8.76
N THR A 50 -12.87 29.15 9.91
CA THR A 50 -12.73 30.34 10.78
C THR A 50 -11.40 31.07 10.66
N GLY A 51 -10.36 30.47 10.08
CA GLY A 51 -9.01 31.05 9.98
C GLY A 51 -8.20 31.03 11.29
N GLU A 52 -8.81 30.64 12.42
CA GLU A 52 -8.16 30.53 13.73
C GLU A 52 -7.13 29.39 13.78
N PRO A 53 -6.02 29.52 14.52
CA PRO A 53 -5.01 28.47 14.65
C PRO A 53 -5.52 27.29 15.50
N LYS A 54 -5.39 26.06 15.00
CA LYS A 54 -5.79 24.82 15.72
C LYS A 54 -4.86 24.42 16.87
N GLY A 55 -3.97 25.31 17.30
CA GLY A 55 -2.96 25.03 18.32
C GLY A 55 -1.87 24.03 17.91
N VAL A 56 -1.72 23.75 16.61
CA VAL A 56 -0.70 22.85 16.05
C VAL A 56 0.07 23.58 14.95
N THR A 57 1.40 23.47 14.98
CA THR A 57 2.31 24.07 14.01
C THR A 57 3.40 23.06 13.67
N TYR A 58 3.66 22.86 12.38
CA TYR A 58 4.83 22.13 11.90
C TYR A 58 5.97 23.10 11.65
N ILE A 59 7.19 22.74 12.03
CA ILE A 59 8.40 23.55 11.84
C ILE A 59 9.48 22.64 11.26
N LYS A 60 10.08 23.06 10.15
CA LYS A 60 11.19 22.36 9.50
C LYS A 60 12.47 23.17 9.71
N PHE A 61 13.46 22.61 10.39
CA PHE A 61 14.77 23.23 10.56
C PHE A 61 15.72 22.86 9.41
N ALA A 62 16.82 23.59 9.27
CA ALA A 62 17.85 23.31 8.28
C ALA A 62 18.77 22.15 8.69
N ARG A 63 18.86 21.86 9.99
CA ARG A 63 19.63 20.74 10.57
C ARG A 63 18.80 19.92 11.57
N THR A 64 19.22 18.68 11.77
CA THR A 64 18.68 17.76 12.78
C THR A 64 19.11 18.19 14.18
N SER A 65 20.34 18.68 14.33
CA SER A 65 20.87 19.26 15.58
C SER A 65 20.04 20.46 16.06
N GLU A 66 19.70 21.39 15.16
CA GLU A 66 18.80 22.53 15.42
C GLU A 66 17.39 22.06 15.83
N ALA A 67 16.82 21.09 15.10
CA ALA A 67 15.50 20.53 15.43
C ALA A 67 15.47 19.86 16.81
N ALA A 68 16.53 19.13 17.18
CA ALA A 68 16.65 18.46 18.47
C ALA A 68 16.78 19.47 19.63
N LEU A 69 17.59 20.53 19.48
CA LEU A 69 17.70 21.61 20.46
C LEU A 69 16.37 22.34 20.64
N ALA A 70 15.67 22.67 19.55
CA ALA A 70 14.34 23.28 19.60
C ALA A 70 13.31 22.38 20.32
N MET A 71 13.39 21.06 20.14
CA MET A 71 12.52 20.11 20.85
C MET A 71 12.86 20.01 22.33
N GLU A 72 14.15 19.95 22.70
CA GLU A 72 14.60 19.85 24.10
C GLU A 72 14.25 21.11 24.91
N GLU A 73 14.39 22.32 24.34
CA GLU A 73 14.22 23.57 25.11
C GLU A 73 12.79 24.12 25.12
N MET A 74 11.98 23.84 24.09
CA MET A 74 10.61 24.39 23.96
C MET A 74 9.51 23.42 24.40
N ASN A 75 9.78 22.10 24.49
CA ASN A 75 8.81 21.16 25.05
C ASN A 75 8.52 21.49 26.53
N GLY A 76 7.25 21.63 26.89
CA GLY A 76 6.82 22.06 28.22
C GLY A 76 6.84 23.58 28.46
N ARG A 77 7.35 24.42 27.54
CA ARG A 77 7.31 25.89 27.67
C ARG A 77 5.96 26.46 27.27
N CYS A 78 5.47 27.50 27.94
CA CYS A 78 4.30 28.27 27.51
C CYS A 78 4.72 29.40 26.55
N ILE A 79 3.94 29.65 25.50
CA ILE A 79 4.10 30.83 24.63
C ILE A 79 3.44 32.04 25.29
N GLU A 80 4.03 33.23 25.13
CA GLU A 80 3.48 34.49 25.64
C GLU A 80 2.04 34.71 25.13
N GLY A 81 1.10 34.94 26.06
CA GLY A 81 -0.34 35.02 25.77
C GLY A 81 -1.11 33.69 25.86
N SER A 82 -0.45 32.53 25.99
CA SER A 82 -1.10 31.22 26.21
C SER A 82 -0.64 30.56 27.50
N PRO A 83 -1.54 30.23 28.46
CA PRO A 83 -1.17 29.52 29.69
C PRO A 83 -0.93 28.02 29.48
N ARG A 84 -1.05 27.50 28.24
CA ARG A 84 -0.86 26.07 27.94
C ARG A 84 0.59 25.80 27.56
N PRO A 85 1.26 24.81 28.18
CA PRO A 85 2.59 24.40 27.76
C PRO A 85 2.54 23.74 26.38
N LEU A 86 3.56 24.00 25.57
CA LEU A 86 3.80 23.33 24.31
C LEU A 86 4.09 21.85 24.52
N LYS A 87 3.66 21.03 23.57
CA LYS A 87 4.20 19.68 23.39
C LYS A 87 4.89 19.63 22.04
N VAL A 88 6.22 19.62 22.04
CA VAL A 88 7.04 19.52 20.83
C VAL A 88 7.38 18.05 20.60
N LEU A 89 7.24 17.60 19.36
CA LEU A 89 7.44 16.22 18.92
C LEU A 89 8.00 16.24 17.49
N ILE A 90 8.69 15.17 17.11
CA ILE A 90 9.05 14.92 15.71
C ILE A 90 7.75 14.67 14.91
N ALA A 91 7.68 15.21 13.70
CA ALA A 91 6.57 14.97 12.78
C ALA A 91 6.91 13.80 11.83
N HIS A 92 6.22 12.68 11.99
CA HIS A 92 6.25 11.57 11.03
C HIS A 92 5.57 11.99 9.71
N SER A 93 5.96 11.40 8.58
CA SER A 93 5.19 11.58 7.34
C SER A 93 3.81 10.94 7.48
N ARG A 94 2.83 11.45 6.72
CA ARG A 94 1.45 10.91 6.73
C ARG A 94 1.34 9.48 6.18
N ASP A 95 2.39 8.99 5.54
CA ASP A 95 2.53 7.65 4.98
C ASP A 95 2.94 6.61 6.05
N GLN A 96 3.44 7.06 7.21
CA GLN A 96 3.66 6.21 8.38
C GLN A 96 2.46 6.32 9.32
N GLY A 97 1.73 5.21 9.47
CA GLY A 97 0.55 5.13 10.33
C GLY A 97 0.88 5.40 11.80
N SER A 98 -0.07 5.98 12.54
CA SER A 98 0.17 6.49 13.90
C SER A 98 0.27 5.40 14.99
N ARG A 99 1.29 4.54 14.90
CA ARG A 99 1.81 3.77 16.06
C ARG A 99 2.82 4.64 16.79
N ARG A 100 2.56 4.95 18.06
CA ARG A 100 3.62 5.41 18.98
C ARG A 100 4.27 4.18 19.59
N GLU A 101 5.51 3.91 19.20
CA GLU A 101 6.30 2.86 19.80
C GLU A 101 6.93 3.37 21.10
N MET A 102 6.84 2.59 22.17
CA MET A 102 7.16 3.05 23.53
C MET A 102 8.66 3.31 23.76
N ASN A 103 9.50 2.95 22.79
CA ASN A 103 10.96 3.04 22.85
C ASN A 103 11.56 4.07 21.87
N GLU A 104 10.75 4.88 21.19
CA GLU A 104 11.22 5.82 20.15
C GLU A 104 12.26 6.83 20.69
N GLU A 105 12.14 7.25 21.95
CA GLU A 105 13.11 8.13 22.62
C GLU A 105 14.51 7.49 22.74
N GLU A 106 14.65 6.15 22.85
CA GLU A 106 15.96 5.49 22.87
C GLU A 106 16.62 5.44 21.48
N ARG A 107 15.82 5.35 20.40
CA ARG A 107 16.32 5.40 19.01
C ARG A 107 16.98 6.74 18.71
N LEU A 108 16.39 7.82 19.20
CA LEU A 108 16.79 9.20 18.91
C LEU A 108 18.09 9.63 19.63
N VAL A 109 18.53 8.89 20.65
CA VAL A 109 19.77 9.19 21.40
C VAL A 109 20.92 8.20 21.13
N ARG A 110 20.72 7.22 20.24
CA ARG A 110 21.65 6.11 20.01
C ARG A 110 22.06 6.00 18.55
N LEU A 111 23.37 6.01 18.30
CA LEU A 111 23.98 5.77 16.99
C LEU A 111 24.56 4.35 16.90
N PHE A 112 24.47 3.77 15.71
CA PHE A 112 25.35 2.73 15.18
C PHE A 112 26.48 3.43 14.43
N VAL A 113 27.71 2.93 14.57
CA VAL A 113 28.90 3.42 13.88
C VAL A 113 29.74 2.27 13.36
N VAL A 114 30.30 2.43 12.15
CA VAL A 114 31.35 1.56 11.62
C VAL A 114 32.66 1.93 12.28
N VAL A 115 33.41 0.95 12.79
CA VAL A 115 34.60 1.19 13.63
C VAL A 115 35.79 0.43 13.04
N PRO A 116 36.91 1.10 12.70
CA PRO A 116 38.10 0.41 12.21
C PRO A 116 38.57 -0.68 13.18
N LYS A 117 38.96 -1.86 12.68
CA LYS A 117 39.29 -3.03 13.52
C LYS A 117 40.44 -2.81 14.52
N HIS A 118 41.26 -1.78 14.34
CA HIS A 118 42.35 -1.39 15.24
C HIS A 118 41.91 -0.41 16.35
N LEU A 119 40.71 0.16 16.26
CA LEU A 119 40.23 1.22 17.14
C LEU A 119 39.40 0.60 18.28
N ASN A 120 39.68 1.00 19.53
CA ASN A 120 39.10 0.40 20.74
C ASN A 120 37.98 1.27 21.36
N GLU A 121 37.33 0.77 22.40
CA GLU A 121 36.16 1.43 23.02
C GLU A 121 36.48 2.75 23.72
N GLU A 122 37.70 2.95 24.23
CA GLU A 122 38.09 4.23 24.85
C GLU A 122 38.47 5.25 23.77
N ASN A 123 39.24 4.87 22.73
CA ASN A 123 39.48 5.73 21.58
C ASN A 123 38.16 6.18 20.93
N LEU A 124 37.20 5.27 20.75
CA LEU A 124 35.88 5.60 20.18
C LEU A 124 35.07 6.53 21.11
N ARG A 125 35.33 6.50 22.42
CA ARG A 125 34.75 7.43 23.39
C ARG A 125 35.40 8.80 23.33
N GLU A 126 36.72 8.86 23.19
CA GLU A 126 37.48 10.12 23.01
C GLU A 126 37.03 10.85 21.73
N GLU A 127 36.87 10.13 20.61
CA GLU A 127 36.38 10.68 19.33
C GLU A 127 34.93 11.21 19.42
N PHE A 128 34.04 10.55 20.18
CA PHE A 128 32.62 10.91 20.24
C PHE A 128 32.22 11.84 21.41
N ALA A 129 33.09 12.05 22.40
CA ALA A 129 32.85 12.96 23.52
C ALA A 129 32.70 14.47 23.15
N PRO A 130 33.41 15.04 22.15
CA PRO A 130 33.27 16.45 21.76
C PRO A 130 31.88 16.86 21.25
N TYR A 131 31.03 15.89 20.91
CA TYR A 131 29.66 16.13 20.47
C TYR A 131 28.65 16.15 21.63
N GLY A 132 29.01 15.65 22.81
CA GLY A 132 28.26 15.83 24.06
C GLY A 132 28.28 14.63 25.03
N ASP A 133 27.46 14.72 26.08
CA ASP A 133 27.40 13.77 27.20
C ASP A 133 27.02 12.33 26.78
N LEU A 134 28.00 11.43 26.75
CA LEU A 134 27.83 10.00 26.43
C LEU A 134 27.24 9.19 27.60
N ASP A 135 26.22 8.38 27.32
CA ASP A 135 25.66 7.31 28.19
C ASP A 135 26.61 6.10 28.16
N TYR A 136 26.79 5.49 26.99
CA TYR A 136 27.79 4.44 26.79
C TYR A 136 28.33 4.38 25.36
N VAL A 137 29.53 3.81 25.23
CA VAL A 137 30.14 3.39 23.96
C VAL A 137 30.43 1.89 24.07
N SER A 138 30.15 1.12 23.02
CA SER A 138 30.45 -0.31 22.98
C SER A 138 30.71 -0.82 21.57
N ILE A 139 31.83 -1.53 21.37
CA ILE A 139 32.21 -2.15 20.10
C ILE A 139 31.71 -3.60 20.11
N VAL A 140 31.04 -4.00 19.03
CA VAL A 140 30.57 -5.37 18.88
C VAL A 140 31.76 -6.26 18.55
N LYS A 141 32.10 -7.14 19.50
CA LYS A 141 33.21 -8.11 19.40
C LYS A 141 32.67 -9.51 19.18
N ASP A 142 33.45 -10.38 18.54
CA ASP A 142 33.04 -11.77 18.39
C ASP A 142 33.03 -12.51 19.73
N ARG A 143 32.03 -13.39 19.90
CA ARG A 143 31.86 -14.16 21.13
C ARG A 143 32.98 -15.19 21.35
N SER A 144 33.56 -15.70 20.25
CA SER A 144 34.63 -16.70 20.23
C SER A 144 36.03 -16.07 20.17
N THR A 145 36.33 -15.21 19.19
CA THR A 145 37.69 -14.66 19.01
C THR A 145 37.98 -13.41 19.84
N LYS A 146 36.95 -12.74 20.39
CA LYS A 146 37.01 -11.43 21.07
C LYS A 146 37.45 -10.24 20.20
N GLU A 147 37.72 -10.44 18.92
CA GLU A 147 38.10 -9.39 17.98
C GLU A 147 36.91 -8.48 17.62
N SER A 148 37.20 -7.25 17.18
CA SER A 148 36.18 -6.30 16.71
C SER A 148 35.52 -6.79 15.41
N LYS A 149 34.18 -6.80 15.37
CA LYS A 149 33.40 -7.05 14.15
C LYS A 149 33.39 -5.86 13.18
N GLY A 150 34.07 -4.77 13.52
CA GLY A 150 34.17 -3.57 12.66
C GLY A 150 33.04 -2.56 12.85
N PHE A 151 32.27 -2.65 13.93
CA PHE A 151 31.20 -1.71 14.25
C PHE A 151 30.90 -1.64 15.76
N GLY A 152 30.20 -0.60 16.17
CA GLY A 152 29.85 -0.33 17.55
C GLY A 152 28.60 0.54 17.69
N TYR A 153 28.25 0.85 18.93
CA TYR A 153 27.17 1.72 19.30
C TYR A 153 27.66 2.84 20.23
N VAL A 154 27.16 4.04 19.98
CA VAL A 154 27.40 5.25 20.77
C VAL A 154 26.05 5.76 21.22
N LYS A 155 25.80 5.84 22.53
CA LYS A 155 24.55 6.40 23.08
C LYS A 155 24.86 7.66 23.88
N TYR A 156 24.04 8.69 23.71
CA TYR A 156 24.11 9.96 24.42
C TYR A 156 22.98 10.09 25.45
N HIS A 157 23.14 11.02 26.38
CA HIS A 157 22.08 11.43 27.32
C HIS A 157 21.04 12.37 26.70
N ARG A 158 21.28 12.90 25.48
CA ARG A 158 20.44 13.89 24.81
C ARG A 158 20.34 13.62 23.31
N MET A 159 19.22 14.00 22.69
CA MET A 159 19.05 13.90 21.24
C MET A 159 19.89 14.97 20.53
N SER A 160 19.98 16.17 21.10
CA SER A 160 20.82 17.27 20.58
C SER A 160 22.28 16.85 20.38
N HIS A 161 22.84 16.10 21.34
CA HIS A 161 24.20 15.56 21.28
C HIS A 161 24.34 14.46 20.20
N ALA A 162 23.38 13.52 20.14
CA ALA A 162 23.39 12.45 19.13
C ALA A 162 23.21 12.99 17.69
N ALA A 163 22.35 13.99 17.51
CA ALA A 163 22.14 14.66 16.23
C ALA A 163 23.37 15.48 15.80
N LYS A 164 24.06 16.14 16.74
CA LYS A 164 25.34 16.82 16.46
C LYS A 164 26.42 15.80 16.04
N ALA A 165 26.54 14.67 16.74
CA ALA A 165 27.50 13.61 16.40
C ALA A 165 27.21 13.01 15.00
N PHE A 166 25.94 12.80 14.66
CA PHE A 166 25.52 12.35 13.33
C PHE A 166 25.86 13.34 12.20
N GLU A 167 25.87 14.64 12.47
CA GLU A 167 26.19 15.69 11.50
C GLU A 167 27.69 16.03 11.40
N GLU A 168 28.45 15.90 12.50
CA GLU A 168 29.80 16.46 12.64
C GLU A 168 30.93 15.44 12.92
N CYS A 169 30.65 14.13 13.05
CA CYS A 169 31.71 13.12 13.18
C CYS A 169 32.42 12.82 11.85
N ASP A 170 33.60 12.20 11.92
CA ASP A 170 34.30 11.76 10.71
C ASP A 170 33.44 10.76 9.92
N ARG A 171 33.35 10.97 8.60
CA ARG A 171 32.57 10.15 7.66
C ARG A 171 33.02 8.70 7.63
N MET A 172 34.25 8.39 8.05
CA MET A 172 34.73 7.02 8.22
C MET A 172 33.87 6.19 9.19
N PHE A 173 33.26 6.84 10.19
CA PHE A 173 32.42 6.17 11.18
C PHE A 173 30.99 5.87 10.69
N LYS A 174 30.57 6.42 9.54
CA LYS A 174 29.25 6.19 8.90
C LYS A 174 28.08 6.14 9.91
N PRO A 175 27.82 7.20 10.69
CA PRO A 175 26.84 7.18 11.77
C PRO A 175 25.41 6.99 11.25
N VAL A 176 24.61 6.17 11.93
CA VAL A 176 23.17 5.98 11.66
C VAL A 176 22.42 5.82 12.99
N PHE A 177 21.22 6.40 13.13
CA PHE A 177 20.40 6.19 14.33
C PHE A 177 19.97 4.72 14.47
N ALA A 178 20.29 4.10 15.60
CA ALA A 178 20.14 2.67 15.84
C ALA A 178 18.81 2.33 16.54
N GLU A 179 18.22 1.20 16.17
CA GLU A 179 16.97 0.73 16.77
C GLU A 179 17.13 0.36 18.26
N PRO A 180 16.08 0.52 19.09
CA PRO A 180 16.14 0.17 20.51
C PRO A 180 16.47 -1.31 20.74
N LYS A 181 17.06 -1.65 21.90
CA LYS A 181 17.28 -3.06 22.24
C LYS A 181 15.95 -3.70 22.69
N PRO A 182 15.61 -4.93 22.25
CA PRO A 182 14.51 -5.67 22.87
C PRO A 182 14.84 -5.91 24.35
N GLN A 183 13.91 -5.59 25.24
CA GLN A 183 14.13 -5.72 26.68
C GLN A 183 14.16 -7.20 27.09
N LYS A 184 15.17 -7.58 27.88
CA LYS A 184 15.19 -8.88 28.56
C LYS A 184 14.35 -8.80 29.83
N SER A 185 13.41 -9.72 29.98
CA SER A 185 12.61 -9.88 31.19
C SER A 185 13.51 -10.23 32.38
N SER A 186 13.58 -9.32 33.37
CA SER A 186 14.38 -9.50 34.57
C SER A 186 13.63 -10.33 35.62
N TYR A 187 13.91 -11.63 35.68
CA TYR A 187 13.68 -12.42 36.90
C TYR A 187 14.92 -12.37 37.80
N HIS A 188 14.69 -12.46 39.11
CA HIS A 188 15.73 -12.70 40.14
C HIS A 188 16.56 -13.95 39.76
N GLU A 189 17.85 -14.05 40.06
CA GLU A 189 18.32 -14.22 41.44
C GLU A 189 19.80 -13.82 41.68
N SER A 190 20.31 -14.14 42.88
CA SER A 190 21.49 -13.53 43.50
C SER A 190 22.58 -14.53 43.87
N SER A 191 23.85 -14.11 43.75
CA SER A 191 25.06 -14.73 44.36
C SER A 191 25.49 -16.11 43.83
N GLY A 192 26.77 -16.42 44.02
CA GLY A 192 27.41 -17.66 43.58
C GLY A 192 28.82 -17.40 43.02
N SER A 193 29.84 -18.07 43.54
CA SER A 193 31.24 -17.86 43.17
C SER A 193 31.96 -19.20 42.92
N SER A 194 33.09 -19.15 42.19
CA SER A 194 33.93 -20.30 41.78
C SER A 194 33.25 -21.26 40.78
N GLY A 195 33.98 -22.00 39.93
CA GLY A 195 35.43 -22.05 39.68
C GLY A 195 35.88 -23.48 39.31
N GLY A 196 36.97 -23.65 38.54
CA GLY A 196 37.61 -24.97 38.34
C GLY A 196 37.83 -25.45 36.90
N ASP A 197 38.97 -25.06 36.33
CA ASP A 197 40.01 -25.93 35.76
C ASP A 197 39.70 -27.17 34.84
N ARG A 198 40.20 -27.06 33.59
CA ARG A 198 41.27 -27.90 32.95
C ARG A 198 41.00 -29.15 32.08
N PHE A 199 41.64 -29.06 30.89
CA PHE A 199 42.44 -30.07 30.14
C PHE A 199 41.75 -31.22 29.38
N GLY A 200 42.19 -31.43 28.12
CA GLY A 200 41.90 -32.66 27.37
C GLY A 200 41.86 -32.52 25.84
N GLY A 201 43.02 -32.45 25.17
CA GLY A 201 43.17 -32.74 23.72
C GLY A 201 44.42 -33.60 23.49
N PRO A 202 44.78 -34.02 22.26
CA PRO A 202 44.22 -33.66 20.94
C PRO A 202 43.84 -34.88 20.04
N GLY A 203 43.31 -34.64 18.84
CA GLY A 203 43.24 -35.65 17.76
C GLY A 203 42.14 -35.42 16.71
N SER A 204 42.50 -34.99 15.50
CA SER A 204 41.57 -34.63 14.41
C SER A 204 40.90 -35.82 13.72
N THR A 205 39.63 -35.68 13.28
CA THR A 205 39.25 -35.56 11.84
C THR A 205 37.73 -35.39 11.62
N ALA A 206 37.36 -34.54 10.65
CA ALA A 206 36.12 -34.51 9.85
C ALA A 206 34.72 -34.28 10.49
N SER A 207 33.85 -33.64 9.70
CA SER A 207 32.38 -33.64 9.72
C SER A 207 31.61 -33.04 10.93
N GLY A 208 31.29 -31.75 10.80
CA GLY A 208 30.15 -31.05 11.41
C GLY A 208 29.91 -29.78 10.56
N SER A 209 28.71 -29.36 10.15
CA SER A 209 27.38 -29.44 10.75
C SER A 209 27.25 -28.63 12.05
N THR A 210 27.05 -27.32 11.90
CA THR A 210 26.45 -26.45 12.93
C THR A 210 25.53 -25.43 12.28
N THR A 211 24.25 -25.48 12.63
CA THR A 211 23.23 -24.47 12.35
C THR A 211 23.65 -23.08 12.87
N ALA A 212 23.35 -22.03 12.10
CA ALA A 212 23.36 -20.65 12.60
C ALA A 212 22.20 -19.87 11.96
N SER A 213 21.26 -19.37 12.77
CA SER A 213 20.25 -18.43 12.29
C SER A 213 20.90 -17.10 11.94
N MET A 214 20.59 -16.56 10.76
CA MET A 214 21.09 -15.27 10.30
C MET A 214 19.90 -14.36 10.02
N SER A 215 19.76 -13.30 10.82
CA SER A 215 18.83 -12.21 10.53
C SER A 215 19.28 -11.49 9.25
N ALA A 216 18.37 -11.25 8.31
CA ALA A 216 18.67 -10.67 7.01
C ALA A 216 19.07 -9.20 7.09
N SER A 217 20.37 -8.95 7.29
CA SER A 217 21.00 -7.62 7.12
C SER A 217 22.42 -7.78 6.57
N TYR A 218 22.52 -7.99 5.26
CA TYR A 218 23.77 -7.97 4.48
C TYR A 218 23.61 -6.87 3.42
N ASP A 219 24.33 -5.76 3.53
CA ASP A 219 25.72 -5.59 3.05
C ASP A 219 25.84 -5.81 1.54
N MET A 220 25.74 -4.69 0.80
CA MET A 220 25.86 -4.63 -0.67
C MET A 220 27.20 -3.99 -1.10
N LEU A 221 28.27 -4.17 -0.30
CA LEU A 221 29.58 -3.55 -0.55
C LEU A 221 30.78 -4.53 -0.54
N SER A 222 30.54 -5.83 -0.44
CA SER A 222 31.59 -6.86 -0.34
C SER A 222 32.01 -7.54 -1.67
N TYR A 223 31.37 -7.20 -2.79
CA TYR A 223 31.76 -7.66 -4.13
C TYR A 223 32.10 -6.47 -5.05
N MET A 224 33.39 -6.30 -5.35
CA MET A 224 34.00 -5.68 -6.55
C MET A 224 35.51 -5.51 -6.30
N ASP A 225 36.27 -6.62 -6.26
CA ASP A 225 37.74 -6.57 -6.38
C ASP A 225 38.11 -6.65 -7.87
N THR A 226 38.56 -5.52 -8.42
CA THR A 226 39.12 -5.41 -9.76
C THR A 226 40.36 -4.52 -9.73
N SER A 227 41.44 -5.04 -9.16
CA SER A 227 42.74 -4.38 -9.22
C SER A 227 43.26 -4.26 -10.67
N HIS A 228 43.95 -3.14 -10.93
CA HIS A 228 44.70 -2.73 -12.15
C HIS A 228 44.06 -1.75 -13.17
N THR A 229 44.82 -0.68 -13.46
CA THR A 229 44.70 0.28 -14.59
C THR A 229 43.76 1.51 -14.49
N ASN A 230 43.50 2.00 -13.28
CA ASN A 230 43.39 3.46 -13.04
C ASN A 230 44.72 3.94 -12.41
N PRO A 231 45.61 4.64 -13.15
CA PRO A 231 46.96 4.93 -12.67
C PRO A 231 47.03 5.79 -11.39
N ASP A 232 46.17 6.80 -11.27
CA ASP A 232 46.26 7.83 -10.22
C ASP A 232 44.93 8.04 -9.47
N GLY A 233 44.04 7.03 -9.47
CA GLY A 233 42.72 7.13 -8.84
C GLY A 233 41.79 8.16 -9.51
N VAL A 234 41.99 8.42 -10.80
CA VAL A 234 41.34 9.50 -11.55
C VAL A 234 39.84 9.23 -11.71
N CYS A 235 38.99 10.08 -11.11
CA CYS A 235 37.53 10.03 -11.27
C CYS A 235 37.02 10.74 -12.56
N ARG A 236 37.93 11.33 -13.33
CA ARG A 236 37.67 12.23 -14.47
C ARG A 236 37.98 11.54 -15.81
N LEU A 237 37.01 11.57 -16.72
CA LEU A 237 37.09 10.98 -18.04
C LEU A 237 36.99 12.06 -19.12
N LEU A 238 37.81 11.92 -20.15
CA LEU A 238 37.68 12.63 -21.42
C LEU A 238 36.95 11.72 -22.42
N VAL A 239 35.81 12.18 -22.94
CA VAL A 239 34.95 11.43 -23.86
C VAL A 239 34.89 12.16 -25.20
N SER A 240 35.42 11.54 -26.25
CA SER A 240 35.22 12.01 -27.63
C SER A 240 34.00 11.33 -28.23
N ALA A 241 33.03 12.12 -28.66
CA ALA A 241 31.77 11.70 -29.27
C ALA A 241 31.58 12.36 -30.66
N SER A 242 30.52 12.00 -31.37
CA SER A 242 30.18 12.63 -32.65
C SER A 242 29.76 14.10 -32.49
N ALA A 243 29.95 14.91 -33.55
CA ALA A 243 29.46 16.28 -33.61
C ALA A 243 27.92 16.41 -33.62
N SER A 244 27.17 15.31 -33.75
CA SER A 244 25.72 15.27 -33.53
C SER A 244 25.33 15.25 -32.05
N VAL A 245 26.13 14.61 -31.18
CA VAL A 245 25.83 14.40 -29.75
C VAL A 245 25.90 15.70 -28.97
N ASN A 246 24.90 15.97 -28.13
CA ASN A 246 24.88 17.10 -27.19
C ASN A 246 25.26 16.67 -25.75
N GLN A 247 25.35 17.64 -24.84
CA GLN A 247 25.80 17.42 -23.46
C GLN A 247 24.80 16.55 -22.67
N ASP A 248 23.51 16.84 -22.76
CA ASP A 248 22.44 16.14 -22.05
C ASP A 248 22.32 14.67 -22.48
N GLN A 249 22.50 14.40 -23.78
CA GLN A 249 22.54 13.07 -24.37
C GLN A 249 23.71 12.24 -23.84
N LEU A 250 24.88 12.86 -23.65
CA LEU A 250 26.04 12.18 -23.08
C LEU A 250 25.91 12.04 -21.55
N TRP A 251 25.39 13.04 -20.85
CA TRP A 251 25.10 12.98 -19.42
C TRP A 251 24.18 11.79 -19.11
N ARG A 252 23.03 11.69 -19.80
CA ARG A 252 22.08 10.55 -19.64
C ARG A 252 22.69 9.18 -19.92
N LEU A 253 23.72 9.09 -20.76
CA LEU A 253 24.39 7.82 -21.08
C LEU A 253 25.39 7.41 -19.99
N PHE A 254 26.02 8.37 -19.32
CA PHE A 254 26.96 8.13 -18.21
C PHE A 254 26.26 8.08 -16.84
N ASP A 255 25.08 8.68 -16.70
CA ASP A 255 24.24 8.69 -15.47
C ASP A 255 23.65 7.31 -15.13
N ILE A 256 23.63 6.41 -16.12
CA ILE A 256 23.37 4.97 -15.94
C ILE A 256 24.35 4.33 -14.93
N ILE A 257 25.50 4.96 -14.68
CA ILE A 257 26.57 4.46 -13.82
C ILE A 257 26.56 5.28 -12.51
N PRO A 258 26.25 4.67 -11.35
CA PRO A 258 26.06 5.40 -10.10
C PRO A 258 27.24 6.28 -9.71
N GLY A 259 26.94 7.46 -9.15
CA GLY A 259 27.95 8.40 -8.70
C GLY A 259 28.55 9.28 -9.79
N LEU A 260 27.86 9.47 -10.93
CA LEU A 260 28.13 10.61 -11.81
C LEU A 260 27.98 11.91 -11.02
N ASP A 261 28.93 12.83 -11.16
CA ASP A 261 28.94 14.14 -10.50
C ASP A 261 28.53 15.23 -11.51
N TYR A 262 29.22 15.29 -12.66
CA TYR A 262 28.80 16.13 -13.80
C TYR A 262 29.36 15.64 -15.15
N CYS A 263 28.71 16.09 -16.23
CA CYS A 263 29.21 15.97 -17.60
C CYS A 263 29.19 17.36 -18.26
N GLU A 264 30.34 17.86 -18.67
CA GLU A 264 30.54 19.15 -19.33
C GLU A 264 31.17 19.01 -20.71
N ARG A 265 31.06 20.05 -21.54
CA ARG A 265 31.72 20.09 -22.85
C ARG A 265 33.18 20.54 -22.70
N GLY A 266 34.12 19.67 -23.08
CA GLY A 266 35.55 19.90 -22.96
C GLY A 266 36.09 20.95 -23.95
N ARG A 267 37.23 21.57 -23.62
CA ARG A 267 37.94 22.48 -24.53
C ARG A 267 38.41 21.71 -25.78
N GLN A 268 38.29 22.35 -26.94
CA GLN A 268 38.49 21.69 -28.24
C GLN A 268 39.97 21.51 -28.59
N PHE A 269 40.57 20.39 -28.14
CA PHE A 269 41.97 20.04 -28.41
C PHE A 269 42.24 19.43 -29.80
N SER A 270 41.23 19.30 -30.68
CA SER A 270 41.38 18.72 -32.02
C SER A 270 40.97 19.69 -33.13
N GLN A 271 41.79 19.76 -34.18
CA GLN A 271 41.52 20.52 -35.41
C GLN A 271 40.46 19.84 -36.31
N SER A 272 40.04 18.60 -36.01
CA SER A 272 38.96 17.95 -36.77
C SER A 272 37.59 18.53 -36.40
N ARG A 273 36.78 18.86 -37.41
CA ARG A 273 35.42 19.43 -37.23
C ARG A 273 34.33 18.37 -36.99
N SER A 274 34.66 17.07 -36.99
CA SER A 274 33.67 15.97 -36.96
C SER A 274 33.36 15.39 -35.57
N SER A 275 34.15 15.70 -34.54
CA SER A 275 34.00 15.13 -33.19
C SER A 275 34.00 16.23 -32.11
N ARG A 276 33.26 15.99 -31.03
CA ARG A 276 33.18 16.84 -29.84
C ARG A 276 33.83 16.11 -28.66
N SER A 277 34.61 16.84 -27.88
CA SER A 277 35.16 16.33 -26.61
C SER A 277 34.30 16.80 -25.44
N PHE A 278 34.11 15.93 -24.46
CA PHE A 278 33.37 16.14 -23.22
C PHE A 278 34.23 15.68 -22.04
N VAL A 279 33.98 16.28 -20.88
CA VAL A 279 34.61 15.93 -19.61
C VAL A 279 33.51 15.38 -18.71
N VAL A 280 33.66 14.14 -18.26
CA VAL A 280 32.73 13.45 -17.37
C VAL A 280 33.44 13.18 -16.05
N VAL A 281 32.88 13.61 -14.94
CA VAL A 281 33.42 13.42 -13.60
C VAL A 281 32.49 12.54 -12.79
N PHE A 282 33.05 11.52 -12.16
CA PHE A 282 32.39 10.72 -11.13
C PHE A 282 32.86 11.18 -9.75
N ASN A 283 32.04 10.93 -8.72
CA ASN A 283 32.39 11.21 -7.33
C ASN A 283 33.31 10.15 -6.70
N ASN A 284 33.60 9.05 -7.42
CA ASN A 284 34.50 7.97 -6.97
C ASN A 284 35.29 7.35 -8.15
N PRO A 285 36.50 6.81 -7.92
CA PRO A 285 37.34 6.24 -8.98
C PRO A 285 36.78 4.96 -9.62
N GLN A 286 36.03 4.15 -8.86
CA GLN A 286 35.50 2.87 -9.32
C GLN A 286 34.45 3.06 -10.43
N SER A 287 33.51 4.00 -10.26
CA SER A 287 32.54 4.36 -11.30
C SER A 287 33.21 4.93 -12.55
N ALA A 288 34.30 5.68 -12.41
CA ALA A 288 35.07 6.16 -13.57
C ALA A 288 35.79 5.02 -14.32
N VAL A 289 36.31 4.00 -13.62
CA VAL A 289 36.81 2.76 -14.24
C VAL A 289 35.69 2.05 -14.98
N TYR A 290 34.57 1.78 -14.31
CA TYR A 290 33.44 1.07 -14.88
C TYR A 290 32.86 1.79 -16.11
N ALA A 291 32.73 3.12 -16.06
CA ALA A 291 32.28 3.94 -17.19
C ALA A 291 33.25 3.90 -18.37
N LYS A 292 34.56 3.93 -18.11
CA LYS A 292 35.56 3.72 -19.17
C LYS A 292 35.45 2.31 -19.76
N GLU A 293 35.27 1.27 -18.97
CA GLU A 293 35.16 -0.11 -19.46
C GLU A 293 33.88 -0.40 -20.25
N LYS A 294 32.73 0.11 -19.80
CA LYS A 294 31.43 -0.20 -20.43
C LYS A 294 31.07 0.74 -21.58
N LEU A 295 31.53 2.00 -21.56
CA LEU A 295 31.15 3.01 -22.56
C LEU A 295 32.26 3.35 -23.56
N HIS A 296 33.50 2.88 -23.38
CA HIS A 296 34.50 2.98 -24.46
C HIS A 296 34.16 2.02 -25.61
N GLY A 297 34.03 2.58 -26.82
CA GLY A 297 33.70 1.81 -28.02
C GLY A 297 32.20 1.62 -28.25
N PHE A 298 31.36 2.02 -27.28
CA PHE A 298 29.91 2.03 -27.39
C PHE A 298 29.45 2.92 -28.55
N GLU A 299 28.44 2.48 -29.31
CA GLU A 299 27.96 3.19 -30.51
C GLU A 299 26.80 4.14 -30.18
N TYR A 300 27.10 5.44 -30.18
CA TYR A 300 26.15 6.48 -29.85
C TYR A 300 26.44 7.80 -30.61
N PRO A 301 25.59 8.21 -31.57
CA PRO A 301 24.45 7.46 -32.13
C PRO A 301 24.91 6.17 -32.86
N PRO A 302 23.99 5.27 -33.25
CA PRO A 302 24.32 4.02 -33.95
C PRO A 302 25.27 4.23 -35.14
N GLY A 303 26.31 3.39 -35.26
CA GLY A 303 27.37 3.53 -36.25
C GLY A 303 28.48 4.54 -35.90
N GLN A 304 28.43 5.21 -34.74
CA GLN A 304 29.44 6.20 -34.33
C GLN A 304 29.95 5.92 -32.90
N ARG A 305 31.22 5.53 -32.75
CA ARG A 305 31.78 5.04 -31.48
C ARG A 305 32.29 6.14 -30.55
N LEU A 306 32.01 5.99 -29.25
CA LEU A 306 32.54 6.82 -28.18
C LEU A 306 33.97 6.43 -27.79
N LEU A 307 34.83 7.42 -27.58
CA LEU A 307 36.23 7.22 -27.20
C LEU A 307 36.47 7.80 -25.80
N VAL A 308 36.52 6.91 -24.79
CA VAL A 308 36.59 7.26 -23.36
C VAL A 308 38.00 6.98 -22.83
N ARG A 309 38.61 7.95 -22.14
CA ARG A 309 39.95 7.86 -21.53
C ARG A 309 39.97 8.61 -20.20
N PHE A 310 40.90 8.30 -19.31
CA PHE A 310 41.14 9.14 -18.12
C PHE A 310 41.75 10.48 -18.52
N ASP A 311 41.37 11.57 -17.84
CA ASP A 311 41.95 12.90 -18.01
C ASP A 311 43.12 13.10 -17.03
N ALA A 312 44.35 13.01 -17.53
CA ALA A 312 45.57 12.97 -16.73
C ALA A 312 46.10 14.37 -16.31
N ASN A 313 45.33 15.45 -16.48
CA ASN A 313 45.79 16.82 -16.31
C ASN A 313 45.03 17.59 -15.21
N SER A 314 45.35 17.35 -13.94
CA SER A 314 44.95 18.25 -12.84
C SER A 314 45.83 18.17 -11.59
N ASP A 315 46.85 19.02 -11.50
CA ASP A 315 47.57 19.30 -10.26
C ASP A 315 46.77 20.27 -9.35
N GLY A 316 46.75 19.99 -8.04
CA GLY A 316 46.89 21.00 -6.98
C GLY A 316 45.81 22.07 -6.71
N HIS A 317 44.76 21.69 -5.95
CA HIS A 317 44.15 22.51 -4.87
C HIS A 317 43.35 23.82 -5.23
N PRO A 318 42.63 24.50 -4.28
CA PRO A 318 41.25 24.95 -4.54
C PRO A 318 40.95 26.46 -4.38
N ALA A 319 39.78 26.93 -4.85
CA ALA A 319 39.28 28.30 -4.61
C ALA A 319 37.73 28.50 -4.62
N ALA A 320 37.15 28.63 -3.43
CA ALA A 320 36.28 29.72 -2.93
C ALA A 320 35.39 30.64 -3.85
N THR A 321 34.06 30.63 -3.56
CA THR A 321 33.07 31.76 -3.48
C THR A 321 32.73 32.77 -4.60
N ASN A 322 31.41 33.08 -4.69
CA ASN A 322 30.72 34.34 -5.10
C ASN A 322 30.85 34.81 -6.57
N CYS A 323 29.76 35.23 -7.27
CA CYS A 323 29.03 36.49 -7.01
C CYS A 323 27.66 36.63 -7.74
N ASN A 324 26.96 37.77 -7.56
CA ASN A 324 25.62 38.09 -8.07
C ASN A 324 25.60 38.70 -9.50
N ALA A 325 24.45 38.72 -10.20
CA ALA A 325 23.71 39.98 -10.54
C ALA A 325 22.48 39.85 -11.50
N SER A 326 21.35 40.35 -11.00
CA SER A 326 20.15 40.95 -11.64
C SER A 326 20.06 41.33 -13.14
N SER A 327 18.87 41.14 -13.74
CA SER A 327 18.09 42.13 -14.56
C SER A 327 16.82 41.46 -15.17
N THR A 328 15.71 42.10 -15.58
CA THR A 328 14.79 43.15 -15.06
C THR A 328 13.75 43.47 -16.17
N GLY A 329 12.44 43.42 -15.88
CA GLY A 329 11.35 44.03 -16.70
C GLY A 329 10.73 43.19 -17.84
N GLY A 330 9.46 43.39 -18.24
CA GLY A 330 8.41 44.20 -17.59
C GLY A 330 7.15 44.57 -18.41
N GLY A 331 5.98 44.01 -18.07
CA GLY A 331 4.62 44.54 -18.37
C GLY A 331 4.07 44.39 -19.81
N PRO A 332 2.94 45.05 -20.16
CA PRO A 332 1.71 45.22 -19.34
C PRO A 332 0.35 45.18 -20.14
N ALA A 333 -0.80 45.26 -19.42
CA ALA A 333 -2.14 45.69 -19.90
C ALA A 333 -2.90 44.74 -20.89
N ARG A 334 -4.24 44.74 -21.11
CA ARG A 334 -5.48 45.44 -20.63
C ARG A 334 -6.73 44.60 -21.14
N SER A 335 -8.03 44.83 -20.92
CA SER A 335 -8.89 45.78 -20.13
C SER A 335 -10.36 45.27 -20.06
N SER A 336 -11.24 46.03 -19.37
CA SER A 336 -12.66 46.32 -19.69
C SER A 336 -13.77 45.24 -19.64
N GLY A 337 -14.76 45.45 -18.76
CA GLY A 337 -16.16 44.99 -18.90
C GLY A 337 -17.01 45.97 -19.74
N THR A 338 -18.29 45.70 -20.03
CA THR A 338 -19.52 45.93 -19.20
C THR A 338 -20.73 45.28 -19.96
N ASN A 339 -21.98 45.14 -19.50
CA ASN A 339 -22.90 46.08 -18.83
C ASN A 339 -24.17 45.37 -18.24
N SER A 340 -25.20 46.10 -17.79
CA SER A 340 -26.33 45.63 -16.94
C SER A 340 -27.76 45.74 -17.55
N GLY A 341 -28.83 45.19 -16.91
CA GLY A 341 -30.23 45.55 -17.26
C GLY A 341 -31.46 44.69 -16.81
N PHE A 342 -31.84 44.70 -15.52
CA PHE A 342 -33.21 44.71 -14.92
C PHE A 342 -34.42 43.75 -15.29
N PHE A 343 -35.38 43.70 -14.33
CA PHE A 343 -36.65 42.93 -14.18
C PHE A 343 -37.91 43.68 -14.78
N PRO A 344 -39.24 43.40 -14.52
CA PRO A 344 -39.96 42.52 -13.53
C PRO A 344 -41.34 41.86 -13.94
N PHE A 345 -42.04 41.25 -12.94
CA PHE A 345 -43.51 41.12 -12.69
C PHE A 345 -44.31 39.77 -12.79
N SER A 346 -44.86 39.32 -11.64
CA SER A 346 -46.26 38.86 -11.27
C SER A 346 -47.16 37.96 -12.18
N SER A 347 -48.15 37.16 -11.71
CA SER A 347 -48.60 36.64 -10.37
C SER A 347 -49.88 35.76 -10.46
N SER A 348 -50.15 34.91 -9.43
CA SER A 348 -51.48 34.32 -9.06
C SER A 348 -52.07 33.22 -10.00
N ASN A 349 -53.07 32.37 -9.68
CA ASN A 349 -53.79 32.00 -8.42
C ASN A 349 -54.55 30.65 -8.60
N GLY A 350 -54.97 29.95 -7.51
CA GLY A 350 -56.18 29.09 -7.51
C GLY A 350 -56.10 27.57 -7.14
N SER A 351 -57.14 27.11 -6.42
CA SER A 351 -57.56 25.70 -6.10
C SER A 351 -59.11 25.71 -5.91
N PRO A 352 -59.91 24.59 -5.96
CA PRO A 352 -60.09 23.67 -4.80
C PRO A 352 -60.73 22.22 -4.97
N THR A 353 -60.43 21.31 -4.01
CA THR A 353 -61.28 20.30 -3.30
C THR A 353 -62.14 19.13 -3.92
N LEU A 354 -61.83 17.88 -3.48
CA LEU A 354 -62.70 16.80 -2.87
C LEU A 354 -63.79 16.04 -3.72
N PRO A 355 -64.40 14.87 -3.29
CA PRO A 355 -64.49 14.21 -1.95
C PRO A 355 -64.28 12.64 -1.83
N LYS A 356 -64.89 11.99 -0.80
CA LYS A 356 -64.69 10.68 -0.07
C LYS A 356 -65.74 9.56 -0.41
N PRO A 357 -65.92 8.35 0.26
CA PRO A 357 -65.50 7.77 1.59
C PRO A 357 -64.89 6.31 1.49
N GLY A 358 -64.92 5.29 2.41
CA GLY A 358 -65.43 4.93 3.77
C GLY A 358 -65.52 3.37 3.96
N LYS A 359 -65.79 2.66 5.10
CA LYS A 359 -65.81 2.86 6.58
C LYS A 359 -66.09 1.48 7.32
N ASN A 360 -65.98 1.38 8.68
CA ASN A 360 -66.48 0.33 9.64
C ASN A 360 -65.59 -0.95 9.88
N ALA A 361 -65.69 -1.80 10.94
CA ALA A 361 -66.06 -1.74 12.39
C ALA A 361 -65.78 -3.12 13.12
N ALA A 362 -65.88 -3.27 14.47
CA ALA A 362 -65.56 -4.51 15.27
C ALA A 362 -66.58 -4.82 16.42
N PRO A 363 -66.67 -6.05 17.02
CA PRO A 363 -66.23 -6.34 18.43
C PRO A 363 -65.83 -7.84 18.78
N GLN A 364 -65.90 -8.30 20.06
CA GLN A 364 -65.31 -9.53 20.69
C GLN A 364 -66.33 -10.49 21.41
N PRO A 365 -66.04 -11.42 22.41
CA PRO A 365 -64.90 -12.32 22.81
C PRO A 365 -65.34 -13.82 23.10
N PRO A 366 -64.88 -14.53 24.18
CA PRO A 366 -63.86 -15.64 24.37
C PRO A 366 -64.47 -17.11 24.25
N PRO A 367 -64.10 -18.27 24.93
CA PRO A 367 -63.07 -18.72 25.94
C PRO A 367 -62.40 -20.14 25.65
N ILE A 368 -61.99 -21.09 26.56
CA ILE A 368 -60.84 -21.21 27.54
C ILE A 368 -60.42 -22.71 27.89
N LEU A 369 -59.10 -23.04 27.97
CA LEU A 369 -58.35 -24.16 28.71
C LEU A 369 -58.59 -25.70 28.46
N PRO A 370 -57.73 -26.67 28.95
CA PRO A 370 -56.41 -26.61 29.66
C PRO A 370 -55.23 -27.61 29.28
N LEU A 371 -53.97 -27.12 29.31
CA LEU A 371 -52.71 -27.63 29.97
C LEU A 371 -52.20 -29.11 29.83
N PRO A 372 -50.93 -29.48 30.22
CA PRO A 372 -49.87 -28.73 30.95
C PRO A 372 -48.42 -28.75 30.38
N GLY A 373 -47.51 -27.93 30.95
CA GLY A 373 -46.09 -28.35 31.10
C GLY A 373 -44.92 -27.36 30.84
N LYS A 374 -44.76 -26.26 31.61
CA LYS A 374 -43.45 -25.67 32.04
C LYS A 374 -43.66 -24.45 32.95
N ALA A 375 -42.80 -24.25 33.94
CA ALA A 375 -42.84 -23.14 34.90
C ALA A 375 -41.43 -22.55 35.16
N ASN A 376 -41.36 -21.44 35.90
CA ASN A 376 -40.19 -20.59 36.22
C ASN A 376 -39.89 -19.48 35.19
N MET A 377 -40.74 -18.44 35.19
CA MET A 377 -40.43 -17.13 34.57
C MET A 377 -41.35 -15.99 35.07
N ALA A 378 -42.56 -16.31 35.54
CA ALA A 378 -43.52 -15.31 36.03
C ALA A 378 -43.19 -14.74 37.42
N THR A 379 -42.50 -15.50 38.27
CA THR A 379 -42.11 -15.10 39.63
C THR A 379 -41.13 -13.94 39.65
N ASP A 380 -40.13 -13.94 38.75
CA ASP A 380 -39.10 -12.90 38.72
C ASP A 380 -39.66 -11.56 38.23
N LEU A 381 -40.61 -11.60 37.29
CA LEU A 381 -41.35 -10.41 36.83
C LEU A 381 -42.22 -9.80 37.95
N ALA A 382 -42.88 -10.63 38.76
CA ALA A 382 -43.63 -10.15 39.92
C ALA A 382 -42.69 -9.49 40.95
N HIS A 383 -41.58 -10.15 41.29
CA HIS A 383 -40.60 -9.65 42.27
C HIS A 383 -39.92 -8.35 41.81
N LEU A 384 -39.61 -8.22 40.52
CA LEU A 384 -39.14 -6.95 39.92
C LEU A 384 -40.19 -5.84 40.03
N THR A 385 -41.46 -6.13 39.73
CA THR A 385 -42.55 -5.15 39.80
C THR A 385 -42.75 -4.66 41.25
N GLU A 386 -42.71 -5.55 42.23
CA GLU A 386 -42.80 -5.23 43.66
C GLU A 386 -41.58 -4.44 44.15
N THR A 387 -40.37 -4.77 43.66
CA THR A 387 -39.15 -4.00 43.96
C THR A 387 -39.23 -2.56 43.43
N ILE A 388 -39.76 -2.36 42.22
CA ILE A 388 -39.98 -1.03 41.62
C ILE A 388 -41.06 -0.26 42.41
N ALA A 389 -42.13 -0.91 42.85
CA ALA A 389 -43.16 -0.30 43.68
C ALA A 389 -42.61 0.17 45.03
N ASN A 390 -41.83 -0.67 45.73
CA ASN A 390 -41.22 -0.33 47.01
C ASN A 390 -40.17 0.79 46.87
N ALA A 391 -39.35 0.80 45.80
CA ALA A 391 -38.44 1.91 45.51
C ALA A 391 -39.21 3.23 45.27
N THR A 392 -40.34 3.18 44.56
CA THR A 392 -41.21 4.34 44.32
C THR A 392 -41.83 4.87 45.63
N ALA A 393 -42.30 3.98 46.50
CA ALA A 393 -42.85 4.34 47.81
C ALA A 393 -41.81 4.99 48.73
N LEU A 394 -40.57 4.48 48.74
CA LEU A 394 -39.45 5.06 49.51
C LEU A 394 -39.08 6.47 49.02
N LEU A 395 -39.10 6.72 47.70
CA LEU A 395 -38.86 8.06 47.14
C LEU A 395 -39.95 9.06 47.52
N GLN A 396 -41.22 8.63 47.55
CA GLN A 396 -42.34 9.45 48.02
C GLN A 396 -42.27 9.73 49.53
N ALA A 397 -41.91 8.73 50.35
CA ALA A 397 -41.69 8.90 51.78
C ALA A 397 -40.49 9.81 52.10
N ALA A 398 -39.49 9.87 51.22
CA ALA A 398 -38.37 10.80 51.28
C ALA A 398 -38.70 12.23 50.77
N GLY A 399 -39.95 12.52 50.41
CA GLY A 399 -40.41 13.86 50.03
C GLY A 399 -40.20 14.25 48.57
N TYR A 400 -39.74 13.34 47.70
CA TYR A 400 -39.56 13.62 46.27
C TYR A 400 -40.85 13.35 45.49
N SER A 401 -41.69 14.38 45.31
CA SER A 401 -42.83 14.34 44.39
C SER A 401 -42.41 14.57 42.94
N ALA A 402 -42.93 13.75 42.03
CA ALA A 402 -42.70 13.90 40.59
C ALA A 402 -43.56 15.04 39.99
N SER A 403 -43.11 16.28 40.18
CA SER A 403 -43.67 17.47 39.53
C SER A 403 -42.58 18.22 38.76
N ALA A 404 -42.76 18.36 37.44
CA ALA A 404 -41.80 19.05 36.59
C ALA A 404 -41.69 20.56 36.95
N PRO A 405 -40.50 21.17 36.88
CA PRO A 405 -40.33 22.58 37.18
C PRO A 405 -41.01 23.46 36.12
N GLN A 406 -41.92 24.34 36.55
CA GLN A 406 -42.46 25.38 35.68
C GLN A 406 -41.45 26.53 35.55
N HIS A 407 -40.90 26.73 34.36
CA HIS A 407 -40.39 28.04 33.94
C HIS A 407 -41.43 28.72 33.02
N PRO A 408 -41.58 30.05 33.09
CA PRO A 408 -42.70 30.74 32.45
C PRO A 408 -42.47 30.97 30.95
N GLY A 409 -43.46 30.60 30.13
CA GLY A 409 -43.60 31.09 28.76
C GLY A 409 -43.30 30.08 27.64
N THR A 410 -44.24 29.18 27.37
CA THR A 410 -44.32 28.46 26.08
C THR A 410 -45.78 28.24 25.66
N SER A 411 -46.01 28.26 24.35
CA SER A 411 -47.32 28.21 23.68
C SER A 411 -47.91 26.79 23.63
N PRO A 412 -49.23 26.63 23.35
CA PRO A 412 -49.87 25.31 23.18
C PRO A 412 -49.22 24.46 22.06
N PRO A 413 -49.39 23.12 22.10
CA PRO A 413 -48.65 22.19 21.24
C PRO A 413 -48.95 22.34 19.75
N ASN A 414 -47.90 22.24 18.93
CA ASN A 414 -47.95 22.42 17.49
C ASN A 414 -48.40 21.13 16.76
N PRO A 415 -49.34 21.16 15.78
CA PRO A 415 -49.90 19.94 15.20
C PRO A 415 -48.98 19.09 14.29
N SER A 416 -47.72 19.48 14.08
CA SER A 416 -46.83 18.85 13.08
C SER A 416 -46.08 17.60 13.56
N GLY A 417 -46.03 17.33 14.87
CA GLY A 417 -45.23 16.23 15.44
C GLY A 417 -43.70 16.46 15.40
N GLU A 418 -43.25 17.64 15.00
CA GLU A 418 -41.83 18.04 15.03
C GLU A 418 -41.38 18.33 16.48
N THR A 419 -40.44 17.54 17.01
CA THR A 419 -39.74 17.87 18.25
C THR A 419 -38.49 18.69 17.96
N TYR A 420 -38.51 19.98 18.31
CA TYR A 420 -37.33 20.85 18.25
C TYR A 420 -36.97 21.36 19.64
N ASP A 421 -35.95 20.74 20.23
CA ASP A 421 -35.27 21.22 21.44
C ASP A 421 -33.79 21.47 21.08
N PRO A 422 -33.35 22.75 20.98
CA PRO A 422 -31.98 23.09 20.60
C PRO A 422 -30.94 22.74 21.68
N SER A 423 -31.34 22.32 22.88
CA SER A 423 -30.44 21.74 23.88
C SER A 423 -30.19 20.24 23.65
N TYR A 424 -31.11 19.56 22.95
CA TYR A 424 -31.02 18.14 22.61
C TYR A 424 -30.40 17.92 21.23
N CYS A 425 -30.79 18.69 20.21
CA CYS A 425 -30.19 18.63 18.87
C CYS A 425 -30.23 19.97 18.13
N SER A 426 -29.15 20.33 17.43
CA SER A 426 -29.02 21.61 16.71
C SER A 426 -29.88 21.72 15.44
N VAL A 427 -30.47 20.61 14.98
CA VAL A 427 -31.33 20.57 13.78
C VAL A 427 -32.74 20.10 14.16
N LYS A 428 -33.75 20.59 13.42
CA LYS A 428 -35.11 20.07 13.51
C LYS A 428 -35.14 18.60 13.08
N LEU A 429 -35.68 17.75 13.95
CA LEU A 429 -35.85 16.33 13.67
C LEU A 429 -37.24 16.06 13.05
N PRO A 430 -37.35 15.13 12.08
CA PRO A 430 -38.63 14.67 11.56
C PRO A 430 -39.56 14.09 12.64
N ALA A 431 -40.83 13.80 12.31
CA ALA A 431 -41.67 12.99 13.19
C ALA A 431 -41.09 11.56 13.32
N PRO A 432 -41.18 10.89 14.49
CA PRO A 432 -40.64 9.54 14.71
C PRO A 432 -41.09 8.54 13.64
N GLN A 433 -40.16 7.74 13.11
CA GLN A 433 -40.38 6.76 12.06
C GLN A 433 -40.19 5.32 12.58
N PRO A 434 -40.77 4.31 11.93
CA PRO A 434 -40.54 2.92 12.30
C PRO A 434 -39.08 2.49 12.06
N LEU A 435 -38.52 1.80 13.06
CA LEU A 435 -37.26 1.06 12.95
C LEU A 435 -37.47 -0.18 12.07
N ALA A 436 -36.39 -0.66 11.45
CA ALA A 436 -36.37 -1.94 10.78
C ALA A 436 -36.21 -3.09 11.80
N ALA A 437 -36.63 -4.30 11.45
CA ALA A 437 -36.35 -5.49 12.27
C ALA A 437 -34.83 -5.76 12.31
N MET A 438 -34.30 -6.29 13.42
CA MET A 438 -32.84 -6.53 13.59
C MET A 438 -32.23 -7.45 12.51
N GLU A 439 -33.04 -8.36 11.95
CA GLU A 439 -32.64 -9.30 10.89
C GLU A 439 -32.76 -8.72 9.47
N SER A 440 -33.18 -7.46 9.32
CA SER A 440 -33.32 -6.82 8.00
C SER A 440 -31.97 -6.66 7.32
N LEU A 441 -31.95 -6.83 5.99
CA LEU A 441 -30.77 -6.59 5.17
C LEU A 441 -30.32 -5.12 5.28
N VAL A 442 -29.04 -4.89 5.55
CA VAL A 442 -28.44 -3.56 5.56
C VAL A 442 -28.25 -3.09 4.11
N ALA A 443 -29.01 -2.10 3.68
CA ALA A 443 -28.88 -1.49 2.35
C ALA A 443 -27.80 -0.38 2.32
N GLU A 444 -27.58 0.28 3.46
CA GLU A 444 -26.56 1.31 3.61
C GLU A 444 -26.05 1.35 5.06
N ARG A 445 -24.74 1.59 5.23
CA ARG A 445 -24.12 1.73 6.56
C ARG A 445 -23.45 3.09 6.62
N LEU A 446 -23.77 3.88 7.64
CA LEU A 446 -23.09 5.14 7.89
C LEU A 446 -21.98 4.94 8.91
N PHE A 447 -20.78 5.43 8.60
CA PHE A 447 -19.75 5.67 9.61
C PHE A 447 -20.02 7.01 10.27
N LEU A 448 -19.86 7.07 11.60
CA LEU A 448 -20.16 8.27 12.39
C LEU A 448 -19.07 8.53 13.43
N VAL A 449 -18.71 9.81 13.59
CA VAL A 449 -17.69 10.31 14.52
C VAL A 449 -18.32 11.44 15.34
N CYS A 450 -18.17 11.38 16.67
CA CYS A 450 -18.81 12.29 17.61
C CYS A 450 -17.75 13.05 18.42
N THR A 451 -17.68 14.38 18.34
CA THR A 451 -16.68 15.18 19.07
C THR A 451 -17.33 16.18 20.03
N PRO A 452 -16.84 16.31 21.29
CA PRO A 452 -15.64 15.68 21.86
C PRO A 452 -15.84 14.25 22.37
N VAL A 453 -17.06 13.87 22.76
CA VAL A 453 -17.43 12.54 23.27
C VAL A 453 -18.76 12.09 22.67
N PRO A 454 -19.01 10.78 22.46
CA PRO A 454 -20.26 10.32 21.88
C PRO A 454 -21.47 10.56 22.81
N PRO A 455 -22.64 10.95 22.28
CA PRO A 455 -23.89 10.99 23.05
C PRO A 455 -24.27 9.61 23.59
N GLN A 456 -25.13 9.61 24.61
CA GLN A 456 -25.71 8.37 25.14
C GLN A 456 -26.46 7.60 24.04
N LEU A 457 -26.36 6.26 24.06
CA LEU A 457 -26.81 5.43 22.96
C LEU A 457 -28.32 5.54 22.67
N TYR A 458 -29.14 5.86 23.68
CA TYR A 458 -30.56 6.12 23.50
C TYR A 458 -30.83 7.36 22.64
N ALA A 459 -30.04 8.43 22.80
CA ALA A 459 -30.19 9.66 22.01
C ALA A 459 -29.77 9.42 20.55
N LEU A 460 -28.70 8.66 20.34
CA LEU A 460 -28.30 8.22 19.00
C LEU A 460 -29.39 7.34 18.35
N LYS A 461 -29.99 6.40 19.08
CA LYS A 461 -31.10 5.57 18.58
C LYS A 461 -32.37 6.38 18.28
N ASP A 462 -32.72 7.35 19.12
CA ASP A 462 -33.86 8.23 18.93
C ASP A 462 -33.70 9.15 17.72
N VAL A 463 -32.54 9.83 17.58
CA VAL A 463 -32.29 10.79 16.51
C VAL A 463 -32.12 10.11 15.15
N PHE A 464 -31.34 9.02 15.06
CA PHE A 464 -31.19 8.27 13.79
C PHE A 464 -32.49 7.53 13.43
N GLY A 465 -33.27 7.09 14.43
CA GLY A 465 -34.58 6.46 14.21
C GLY A 465 -35.59 7.37 13.49
N ARG A 466 -35.42 8.70 13.57
CA ARG A 466 -36.30 9.70 12.92
C ARG A 466 -36.23 9.68 11.39
N PHE A 467 -35.25 9.00 10.80
CA PHE A 467 -35.12 8.85 9.34
C PHE A 467 -35.71 7.53 8.81
N GLY A 468 -36.21 6.68 9.71
CA GLY A 468 -36.89 5.41 9.40
C GLY A 468 -35.93 4.33 8.89
N ASN A 469 -36.39 3.08 8.88
CA ASN A 469 -35.64 1.91 8.40
C ASN A 469 -34.27 1.68 9.12
N LEU A 470 -33.99 2.37 10.22
CA LEU A 470 -32.80 2.14 11.05
C LEU A 470 -32.91 0.74 11.67
N ILE A 471 -31.91 -0.11 11.41
CA ILE A 471 -31.82 -1.47 11.94
C ILE A 471 -31.17 -1.42 13.33
N ASP A 472 -30.02 -0.74 13.42
CA ASP A 472 -29.23 -0.61 14.63
C ASP A 472 -28.20 0.52 14.50
N ILE A 473 -27.74 1.05 15.63
CA ILE A 473 -26.65 2.04 15.74
C ILE A 473 -25.89 1.76 17.03
N TYR A 474 -24.55 1.83 16.95
CA TYR A 474 -23.64 1.54 18.05
C TYR A 474 -22.36 2.36 17.94
N ILE A 475 -21.74 2.63 19.09
CA ILE A 475 -20.42 3.26 19.23
C ILE A 475 -19.38 2.18 19.52
N LEU A 476 -18.18 2.31 18.97
CA LEU A 476 -17.07 1.39 19.24
C LEU A 476 -16.54 1.66 20.66
N ASN A 477 -16.36 0.59 21.44
CA ASN A 477 -15.99 0.72 22.85
C ASN A 477 -14.69 1.52 23.05
N GLY A 478 -14.71 2.49 23.98
CA GLY A 478 -13.59 3.40 24.24
C GLY A 478 -13.27 4.41 23.13
N LYS A 479 -14.11 4.56 22.09
CA LYS A 479 -13.88 5.46 20.95
C LYS A 479 -15.00 6.49 20.78
N THR A 480 -14.69 7.56 20.05
CA THR A 480 -15.62 8.61 19.63
C THR A 480 -16.42 8.26 18.37
N CYS A 481 -16.16 7.11 17.74
CA CYS A 481 -16.75 6.72 16.46
C CYS A 481 -17.53 5.40 16.54
N GLY A 482 -18.42 5.20 15.56
CA GLY A 482 -19.37 4.10 15.52
C GLY A 482 -20.00 3.94 14.14
N TYR A 483 -21.11 3.20 14.08
CA TYR A 483 -21.86 2.97 12.84
C TYR A 483 -23.37 2.99 13.06
N ALA A 484 -24.10 3.46 12.05
CA ALA A 484 -25.55 3.24 11.90
C ALA A 484 -25.83 2.34 10.69
N LYS A 485 -26.81 1.43 10.80
CA LYS A 485 -27.22 0.50 9.74
C LYS A 485 -28.65 0.81 9.32
N TYR A 486 -28.90 1.04 8.03
CA TYR A 486 -30.25 1.26 7.50
C TYR A 486 -30.65 0.16 6.51
N ALA A 487 -31.92 -0.24 6.56
CA ALA A 487 -32.52 -1.18 5.59
C ALA A 487 -32.92 -0.51 4.26
N LYS A 488 -32.69 0.80 4.12
CA LYS A 488 -32.92 1.59 2.90
C LYS A 488 -31.85 2.65 2.74
N LYS A 489 -31.35 2.85 1.52
CA LYS A 489 -30.32 3.85 1.22
C LYS A 489 -30.87 5.27 1.37
N GLU A 490 -32.11 5.50 0.95
CA GLU A 490 -32.77 6.81 1.00
C GLU A 490 -32.91 7.33 2.45
N SER A 491 -33.14 6.43 3.41
CA SER A 491 -33.15 6.78 4.85
C SER A 491 -31.75 7.14 5.36
N ALA A 492 -30.71 6.45 4.90
CA ALA A 492 -29.33 6.76 5.26
C ALA A 492 -28.86 8.08 4.65
N ASP A 493 -29.11 8.30 3.35
CA ASP A 493 -28.80 9.55 2.65
C ASP A 493 -29.52 10.74 3.31
N SER A 494 -30.80 10.57 3.69
CA SER A 494 -31.57 11.57 4.43
C SER A 494 -30.96 11.86 5.81
N ALA A 495 -30.48 10.84 6.52
CA ALA A 495 -29.82 11.00 7.82
C ALA A 495 -28.46 11.70 7.68
N VAL A 496 -27.67 11.42 6.64
CA VAL A 496 -26.42 12.16 6.36
C VAL A 496 -26.74 13.62 6.05
N ALA A 497 -27.68 13.88 5.13
CA ALA A 497 -28.03 15.23 4.71
C ALA A 497 -28.56 16.12 5.86
N ALA A 498 -29.24 15.53 6.84
CA ALA A 498 -29.79 16.26 7.99
C ALA A 498 -28.85 16.35 9.20
N LEU A 499 -28.06 15.30 9.49
CA LEU A 499 -27.27 15.20 10.73
C LEU A 499 -25.77 15.49 10.57
N HIS A 500 -25.23 15.46 9.35
CA HIS A 500 -23.80 15.75 9.13
C HIS A 500 -23.47 17.19 9.56
N GLY A 501 -22.48 17.35 10.43
CA GLY A 501 -22.06 18.65 10.95
C GLY A 501 -23.01 19.26 11.98
N GLN A 502 -24.02 18.51 12.44
CA GLN A 502 -24.93 18.92 13.51
C GLN A 502 -24.46 18.43 14.88
N GLU A 503 -25.05 18.96 15.94
CA GLU A 503 -24.76 18.59 17.32
C GLU A 503 -25.96 17.88 17.97
N ILE A 504 -25.69 16.81 18.72
CA ILE A 504 -26.64 16.08 19.58
C ILE A 504 -26.08 16.11 21.00
N CYS A 505 -26.84 16.58 21.98
CA CYS A 505 -26.44 16.66 23.39
C CYS A 505 -25.03 17.28 23.60
N GLY A 506 -24.67 18.32 22.84
CA GLY A 506 -23.36 18.98 22.90
C GLY A 506 -22.21 18.23 22.21
N SER A 507 -22.50 17.20 21.40
CA SER A 507 -21.52 16.45 20.61
C SER A 507 -21.77 16.58 19.12
N ARG A 508 -20.76 17.01 18.38
CA ARG A 508 -20.79 17.25 16.93
C ARG A 508 -20.60 15.95 16.16
N LEU A 509 -21.55 15.64 15.29
CA LEU A 509 -21.50 14.51 14.37
C LEU A 509 -20.79 14.86 13.07
N VAL A 510 -19.90 13.98 12.64
CA VAL A 510 -19.39 13.88 11.27
C VAL A 510 -19.76 12.50 10.76
N MET A 511 -20.41 12.44 9.59
CA MET A 511 -21.02 11.22 9.05
C MET A 511 -20.67 11.02 7.58
N SER A 512 -20.43 9.77 7.17
CA SER A 512 -20.28 9.39 5.76
C SER A 512 -20.99 8.08 5.49
N ALA A 513 -21.26 7.76 4.22
CA ALA A 513 -21.42 6.38 3.82
C ALA A 513 -20.16 5.57 4.20
N SER A 514 -20.34 4.27 4.41
CA SER A 514 -19.27 3.33 4.72
C SER A 514 -19.04 2.46 3.50
N ASP A 515 -18.24 2.95 2.56
CA ASP A 515 -17.92 2.26 1.30
C ASP A 515 -17.57 0.79 1.55
N MET A 516 -18.28 -0.13 0.90
CA MET A 516 -18.16 -1.55 1.21
C MET A 516 -16.93 -2.14 0.52
N GLU A 517 -16.04 -2.72 1.31
CA GLU A 517 -14.72 -3.19 0.90
C GLU A 517 -14.55 -4.70 1.09
N VAL A 518 -13.85 -5.34 0.14
CA VAL A 518 -13.29 -6.69 0.32
C VAL A 518 -12.13 -6.59 1.30
N LYS A 519 -12.00 -7.57 2.19
CA LYS A 519 -10.93 -7.67 3.19
C LYS A 519 -10.27 -9.05 3.10
N PRO A 520 -8.96 -9.14 3.37
CA PRO A 520 -8.36 -10.43 3.71
C PRO A 520 -8.82 -10.88 5.10
N LEU A 521 -8.50 -12.11 5.46
CA LEU A 521 -8.61 -12.64 6.82
C LEU A 521 -7.20 -12.75 7.40
N LEU A 522 -6.98 -12.13 8.56
CA LEU A 522 -5.65 -11.95 9.17
C LEU A 522 -5.29 -13.04 10.16
N SER A 523 -6.26 -13.86 10.58
CA SER A 523 -6.09 -14.88 11.61
C SER A 523 -6.99 -16.10 11.37
N PHE A 524 -6.59 -17.26 11.92
CA PHE A 524 -7.43 -18.45 11.87
C PHE A 524 -8.76 -18.27 12.62
N GLU A 525 -8.81 -17.41 13.64
CA GLU A 525 -10.07 -17.00 14.29
C GLU A 525 -10.98 -16.16 13.39
N GLU A 526 -10.44 -15.38 12.45
CA GLU A 526 -11.26 -14.72 11.41
C GLU A 526 -11.75 -15.73 10.38
N VAL A 527 -10.93 -16.71 9.98
CA VAL A 527 -11.37 -17.83 9.12
C VAL A 527 -12.53 -18.61 9.76
N LYS A 528 -12.41 -19.00 11.03
CA LYS A 528 -13.50 -19.67 11.80
C LYS A 528 -14.79 -18.86 11.77
N ARG A 529 -14.71 -17.56 12.04
CA ARG A 529 -15.86 -16.65 12.15
C ARG A 529 -16.36 -16.12 10.79
N TRP A 530 -15.65 -16.35 9.69
CA TRP A 530 -16.05 -15.86 8.37
C TRP A 530 -17.39 -16.45 7.94
N THR A 531 -18.26 -15.58 7.43
CA THR A 531 -19.54 -15.92 6.80
C THR A 531 -19.67 -15.14 5.49
N ALA A 532 -20.42 -15.68 4.53
CA ALA A 532 -20.63 -15.04 3.24
C ALA A 532 -21.26 -13.64 3.41
N PRO A 533 -20.60 -12.56 2.96
CA PRO A 533 -21.16 -11.22 3.02
C PRO A 533 -22.35 -11.07 2.06
N ASN A 534 -23.31 -10.22 2.43
CA ASN A 534 -24.40 -9.80 1.54
C ASN A 534 -23.86 -8.83 0.48
N LEU A 535 -23.25 -9.37 -0.58
CA LEU A 535 -22.77 -8.58 -1.71
C LEU A 535 -23.95 -7.95 -2.48
N PRO A 536 -23.89 -6.65 -2.88
CA PRO A 536 -24.97 -5.96 -3.57
C PRO A 536 -25.18 -6.48 -5.01
N ARG A 537 -24.14 -7.11 -5.55
CA ARG A 537 -24.12 -7.84 -6.81
C ARG A 537 -23.19 -9.05 -6.66
N ARG A 538 -23.56 -10.18 -7.27
CA ARG A 538 -22.63 -11.32 -7.39
C ARG A 538 -21.61 -10.99 -8.48
N PRO A 539 -20.31 -11.27 -8.29
CA PRO A 539 -19.32 -11.14 -9.34
C PRO A 539 -19.69 -11.99 -10.56
N ILE A 540 -19.38 -11.49 -11.75
CA ILE A 540 -19.54 -12.23 -13.02
C ILE A 540 -18.67 -13.49 -12.95
N PRO A 541 -19.23 -14.72 -13.02
CA PRO A 541 -18.42 -15.95 -13.07
C PRO A 541 -17.56 -16.00 -14.33
N LEU A 542 -16.42 -16.70 -14.27
CA LEU A 542 -15.57 -16.91 -15.43
C LEU A 542 -16.37 -17.56 -16.57
N LEU A 543 -16.39 -16.91 -17.74
CA LEU A 543 -17.15 -17.38 -18.89
C LEU A 543 -16.63 -18.74 -19.36
N THR A 544 -17.54 -19.68 -19.62
CA THR A 544 -17.20 -21.08 -19.92
C THR A 544 -16.48 -21.23 -21.26
N PRO A 545 -15.73 -22.33 -21.50
CA PRO A 545 -14.85 -22.48 -22.66
C PRO A 545 -15.51 -22.57 -24.05
N SER A 546 -16.80 -22.24 -24.17
CA SER A 546 -17.54 -22.28 -25.44
C SER A 546 -17.11 -21.17 -26.42
N LEU A 547 -16.43 -20.13 -25.94
CA LEU A 547 -15.57 -19.31 -26.79
C LEU A 547 -14.26 -20.08 -26.98
N THR A 548 -14.07 -20.71 -28.14
CA THR A 548 -12.79 -21.32 -28.48
C THR A 548 -11.74 -20.22 -28.61
N TYR A 549 -10.85 -20.12 -27.63
CA TYR A 549 -9.71 -19.22 -27.71
C TYR A 549 -8.58 -19.92 -28.47
N ALA A 550 -8.20 -19.37 -29.62
CA ALA A 550 -6.94 -19.73 -30.26
C ALA A 550 -5.80 -19.10 -29.46
N ARG A 551 -4.82 -19.90 -29.03
CA ARG A 551 -3.53 -19.36 -28.55
C ARG A 551 -2.65 -19.09 -29.76
N VAL A 552 -2.25 -17.82 -29.92
CA VAL A 552 -1.43 -17.35 -31.04
C VAL A 552 -0.11 -16.83 -30.47
N LYS A 553 1.03 -17.29 -31.03
CA LYS A 553 2.33 -16.68 -30.77
C LYS A 553 2.52 -15.49 -31.71
N ALA A 554 3.05 -14.37 -31.22
CA ALA A 554 3.39 -13.24 -32.08
C ALA A 554 4.50 -13.63 -33.09
N SER A 555 4.29 -13.27 -34.36
CA SER A 555 5.26 -13.40 -35.44
C SER A 555 6.13 -12.14 -35.54
N ASN A 556 7.44 -12.30 -35.77
CA ASN A 556 8.37 -11.18 -35.97
C ASN A 556 8.25 -10.49 -37.34
N GLU A 557 7.19 -10.78 -38.11
CA GLU A 557 6.95 -10.16 -39.41
C GLU A 557 6.33 -8.77 -39.23
N GLU A 558 6.82 -7.79 -40.00
CA GLU A 558 6.38 -6.40 -39.93
C GLU A 558 4.89 -6.26 -40.26
N CYS A 559 4.23 -5.25 -39.67
CA CYS A 559 2.80 -5.01 -39.88
C CYS A 559 2.53 -4.81 -41.39
N PRO A 560 1.72 -5.67 -42.05
CA PRO A 560 1.62 -5.64 -43.51
C PRO A 560 1.07 -4.32 -44.03
N GLU A 561 1.84 -3.64 -44.90
CA GLU A 561 1.40 -2.40 -45.56
C GLU A 561 0.09 -2.63 -46.31
N SER A 562 -0.98 -1.97 -45.85
CA SER A 562 -2.29 -1.88 -46.51
C SER A 562 -2.92 -3.21 -47.00
N GLY A 563 -3.59 -3.92 -46.08
CA GLY A 563 -4.72 -4.79 -46.45
C GLY A 563 -4.36 -6.19 -46.99
N LYS A 564 -3.18 -6.70 -46.68
CA LYS A 564 -2.89 -8.14 -46.75
C LYS A 564 -3.22 -8.81 -45.42
N GLU A 565 -3.49 -10.12 -45.48
CA GLU A 565 -4.00 -10.89 -44.34
C GLU A 565 -3.05 -10.87 -43.14
N PHE A 566 -3.61 -10.79 -41.92
CA PHE A 566 -2.82 -10.97 -40.69
C PHE A 566 -2.12 -12.33 -40.72
N GLY A 567 -0.81 -12.32 -40.46
CA GLY A 567 0.08 -13.49 -40.57
C GLY A 567 -0.49 -14.77 -39.93
N THR A 568 -0.24 -15.89 -40.60
CA THR A 568 -0.90 -17.20 -40.44
C THR A 568 -1.16 -17.57 -38.98
N ARG A 569 -2.39 -17.35 -38.51
CA ARG A 569 -2.82 -17.64 -37.13
C ARG A 569 -2.91 -19.14 -36.87
N VAL A 570 -1.78 -19.76 -36.53
CA VAL A 570 -1.73 -21.15 -36.06
C VAL A 570 -2.52 -21.25 -34.75
N SER A 571 -3.70 -21.86 -34.81
CA SER A 571 -4.54 -22.11 -33.63
C SER A 571 -3.98 -23.30 -32.84
N ILE A 572 -3.25 -23.03 -31.77
CA ILE A 572 -2.68 -24.07 -30.91
C ILE A 572 -3.74 -24.62 -29.95
N GLU A 573 -3.81 -25.95 -29.81
CA GLU A 573 -4.73 -26.64 -28.90
C GLU A 573 -4.45 -26.34 -27.41
N LYS A 574 -5.51 -26.37 -26.59
CA LYS A 574 -5.44 -26.22 -25.14
C LYS A 574 -4.54 -27.32 -24.54
N GLY A 575 -3.60 -26.94 -23.68
CA GLY A 575 -2.66 -27.85 -23.02
C GLY A 575 -1.35 -28.11 -23.77
N LYS A 576 -1.27 -27.88 -25.08
CA LYS A 576 -0.04 -28.08 -25.89
C LYS A 576 0.99 -26.94 -25.81
N THR A 577 0.82 -25.96 -24.93
CA THR A 577 1.74 -24.81 -24.81
C THR A 577 1.86 -24.27 -23.38
N PRO A 578 3.02 -23.74 -22.99
CA PRO A 578 3.26 -23.15 -21.67
C PRO A 578 2.31 -22.00 -21.31
N LEU A 579 2.03 -21.84 -20.02
CA LEU A 579 1.13 -20.82 -19.45
C LEU A 579 1.90 -19.60 -18.94
N THR A 580 1.22 -18.46 -18.86
CA THR A 580 1.69 -17.26 -18.16
C THR A 580 0.81 -16.99 -16.95
N LEU A 581 1.36 -17.09 -15.74
CA LEU A 581 0.75 -16.61 -14.51
C LEU A 581 1.27 -15.20 -14.20
N LEU A 582 0.39 -14.32 -13.73
CA LEU A 582 0.74 -12.98 -13.24
C LEU A 582 0.38 -12.86 -11.76
N CYS A 583 1.39 -12.71 -10.90
CA CYS A 583 1.23 -12.53 -9.46
C CYS A 583 1.58 -11.07 -9.14
N HIS A 584 0.55 -10.23 -8.98
CA HIS A 584 0.73 -8.81 -9.28
C HIS A 584 1.57 -8.01 -8.26
N ASP A 585 1.64 -8.48 -7.00
CA ASP A 585 2.24 -7.83 -5.81
C ASP A 585 2.41 -6.31 -5.96
N MET A 586 1.31 -5.58 -5.74
CA MET A 586 1.21 -4.14 -5.98
C MET A 586 1.10 -3.41 -4.65
N MET A 587 2.22 -2.86 -4.17
CA MET A 587 2.37 -2.23 -2.85
C MET A 587 1.73 -3.01 -1.68
N GLY A 588 1.81 -4.35 -1.70
CA GLY A 588 1.22 -5.23 -0.67
C GLY A 588 -0.30 -5.42 -0.73
N GLY A 589 -1.00 -4.88 -1.74
CA GLY A 589 -2.42 -5.11 -2.01
C GLY A 589 -3.41 -4.31 -1.15
N TYR A 590 -4.70 -4.55 -1.40
CA TYR A 590 -5.86 -3.88 -0.78
C TYR A 590 -5.77 -2.34 -0.75
N LEU A 591 -5.33 -1.76 -1.85
CA LEU A 591 -5.37 -0.32 -2.10
C LEU A 591 -6.82 0.11 -2.40
N ASP A 592 -7.01 1.20 -3.13
CA ASP A 592 -8.34 1.72 -3.50
C ASP A 592 -9.18 0.77 -4.38
N ASP A 593 -8.59 -0.33 -4.85
CA ASP A 593 -9.23 -1.44 -5.56
C ASP A 593 -10.09 -2.35 -4.66
N ARG A 594 -9.94 -2.27 -3.32
CA ARG A 594 -10.75 -3.04 -2.38
C ARG A 594 -12.23 -2.69 -2.37
N TYR A 595 -12.61 -1.50 -2.84
CA TYR A 595 -13.97 -0.96 -2.79
C TYR A 595 -14.86 -1.50 -3.91
N ILE A 596 -15.98 -2.13 -3.54
CA ILE A 596 -16.80 -2.96 -4.45
C ILE A 596 -17.54 -2.13 -5.51
N ASP A 597 -17.94 -0.89 -5.18
CA ASP A 597 -18.59 0.03 -6.13
C ASP A 597 -17.64 1.15 -6.63
N GLY A 598 -16.36 1.06 -6.25
CA GLY A 598 -15.32 2.03 -6.60
C GLY A 598 -15.30 3.28 -5.73
N ILE A 599 -14.30 4.15 -5.97
CA ILE A 599 -13.99 5.29 -5.09
C ILE A 599 -13.44 6.51 -5.89
N GLU A 600 -13.55 7.72 -5.33
CA GLU A 600 -12.90 8.94 -5.85
C GLU A 600 -11.54 9.20 -5.19
N VAL A 601 -10.46 8.95 -5.92
CA VAL A 601 -9.07 9.10 -5.46
C VAL A 601 -8.39 10.36 -6.02
N SER A 602 -7.34 10.84 -5.35
CA SER A 602 -6.57 12.03 -5.74
C SER A 602 -5.35 11.75 -6.63
N THR A 603 -4.87 10.50 -6.64
CA THR A 603 -3.73 10.01 -7.43
C THR A 603 -4.22 9.02 -8.47
N LEU A 604 -3.45 8.80 -9.55
CA LEU A 604 -3.77 7.75 -10.51
C LEU A 604 -3.72 6.38 -9.80
N PRO A 605 -4.75 5.53 -9.87
CA PRO A 605 -4.68 4.16 -9.37
C PRO A 605 -3.95 3.24 -10.37
N TYR A 606 -3.29 2.20 -9.87
CA TYR A 606 -2.78 1.12 -10.72
C TYR A 606 -3.95 0.33 -11.33
N TYR A 607 -3.83 -0.05 -12.60
CA TYR A 607 -4.78 -0.91 -13.29
C TYR A 607 -4.07 -1.73 -14.37
N PHE A 608 -4.49 -2.97 -14.56
CA PHE A 608 -3.93 -3.87 -15.58
C PHE A 608 -4.79 -3.90 -16.84
N VAL A 609 -4.17 -4.05 -18.02
CA VAL A 609 -4.88 -4.14 -19.32
C VAL A 609 -4.42 -5.28 -20.23
N HIS A 610 -3.24 -5.86 -20.02
CA HIS A 610 -2.63 -6.85 -20.93
C HIS A 610 -3.13 -8.30 -20.71
N TRP A 611 -4.41 -8.44 -20.33
CA TRP A 611 -5.06 -9.72 -20.02
C TRP A 611 -4.93 -10.77 -21.12
N SER A 612 -4.85 -10.35 -22.39
CA SER A 612 -4.69 -11.26 -23.53
C SER A 612 -3.40 -12.08 -23.50
N GLY A 613 -2.34 -11.59 -22.84
CA GLY A 613 -1.03 -12.25 -22.74
C GLY A 613 -0.87 -13.16 -21.52
N ILE A 614 -1.89 -13.25 -20.65
CA ILE A 614 -1.84 -14.06 -19.42
C ILE A 614 -2.95 -15.12 -19.36
N ASP A 615 -2.71 -16.17 -18.58
CA ASP A 615 -3.60 -17.31 -18.42
C ASP A 615 -4.26 -17.39 -17.05
N VAL A 616 -3.53 -16.94 -16.01
CA VAL A 616 -3.92 -16.93 -14.60
C VAL A 616 -3.46 -15.61 -13.98
N PHE A 617 -4.30 -14.99 -13.16
CA PHE A 617 -3.98 -13.83 -12.35
C PHE A 617 -4.11 -14.19 -10.86
N VAL A 618 -3.07 -13.94 -10.07
CA VAL A 618 -3.08 -14.13 -8.62
C VAL A 618 -3.17 -12.77 -7.96
N TYR A 619 -4.23 -12.55 -7.16
CA TYR A 619 -4.28 -11.40 -6.27
C TYR A 619 -3.43 -11.69 -5.03
N PHE A 620 -2.31 -10.96 -4.92
CA PHE A 620 -1.27 -11.22 -3.94
C PHE A 620 -1.25 -10.14 -2.86
N SER A 621 -1.14 -10.57 -1.60
CA SER A 621 -0.95 -9.70 -0.45
C SER A 621 -0.36 -10.48 0.72
N HIS A 622 0.33 -9.78 1.62
CA HIS A 622 0.94 -10.34 2.83
C HIS A 622 -0.09 -10.59 3.96
N ASN A 623 -1.21 -11.25 3.64
CA ASN A 623 -2.32 -11.50 4.56
C ASN A 623 -2.84 -12.94 4.45
N PHE A 624 -2.99 -13.60 5.61
CA PHE A 624 -3.16 -15.06 5.74
C PHE A 624 -4.13 -15.71 4.75
N VAL A 625 -5.35 -15.17 4.60
CA VAL A 625 -6.25 -15.54 3.50
C VAL A 625 -6.64 -14.30 2.72
N THR A 626 -6.04 -14.16 1.53
CA THR A 626 -6.20 -13.05 0.59
C THR A 626 -7.37 -13.35 -0.36
N ILE A 627 -8.51 -12.69 -0.13
CA ILE A 627 -9.70 -12.71 -1.00
C ILE A 627 -9.56 -11.64 -2.11
N PRO A 628 -9.51 -11.98 -3.41
CA PRO A 628 -9.38 -11.01 -4.49
C PRO A 628 -10.53 -9.99 -4.51
N PRO A 629 -10.27 -8.68 -4.70
CA PRO A 629 -11.33 -7.68 -4.83
C PRO A 629 -12.17 -7.87 -6.11
N ILE A 630 -13.48 -7.64 -6.00
CA ILE A 630 -14.47 -7.91 -7.06
C ILE A 630 -14.11 -7.22 -8.39
N GLY A 631 -13.53 -6.01 -8.35
CA GLY A 631 -13.11 -5.31 -9.55
C GLY A 631 -12.04 -6.04 -10.37
N TRP A 632 -11.11 -6.75 -9.72
CA TRP A 632 -10.11 -7.57 -10.39
C TRP A 632 -10.72 -8.86 -10.95
N ILE A 633 -11.57 -9.53 -10.16
CA ILE A 633 -12.31 -10.75 -10.55
C ILE A 633 -13.10 -10.47 -11.85
N GLU A 634 -13.99 -9.48 -11.84
CA GLU A 634 -14.82 -9.16 -13.00
C GLU A 634 -14.01 -8.69 -14.22
N SER A 635 -12.85 -8.05 -14.02
CA SER A 635 -12.03 -7.61 -15.16
C SER A 635 -11.28 -8.77 -15.81
N ALA A 636 -10.70 -9.66 -15.03
CA ALA A 636 -10.07 -10.88 -15.52
C ALA A 636 -11.07 -11.76 -16.29
N HIS A 637 -12.27 -11.94 -15.74
CA HIS A 637 -13.29 -12.84 -16.32
C HIS A 637 -13.85 -12.33 -17.65
N LYS A 638 -14.00 -11.01 -17.83
CA LYS A 638 -14.33 -10.39 -19.14
C LYS A 638 -13.26 -10.60 -20.22
N ASN A 639 -12.05 -10.96 -19.82
CA ASN A 639 -10.94 -11.30 -20.71
C ASN A 639 -10.62 -12.81 -20.70
N GLY A 640 -11.44 -13.63 -20.01
CA GLY A 640 -11.28 -15.09 -19.94
C GLY A 640 -10.13 -15.59 -19.06
N VAL A 641 -9.53 -14.73 -18.24
CA VAL A 641 -8.39 -15.06 -17.35
C VAL A 641 -8.92 -15.58 -16.01
N LYS A 642 -8.33 -16.67 -15.48
CA LYS A 642 -8.67 -17.21 -14.14
C LYS A 642 -8.14 -16.30 -13.04
N VAL A 643 -8.86 -16.17 -11.93
CA VAL A 643 -8.38 -15.45 -10.74
C VAL A 643 -8.17 -16.37 -9.55
N LEU A 644 -6.99 -16.29 -8.93
CA LEU A 644 -6.69 -16.96 -7.67
C LEU A 644 -6.53 -15.93 -6.54
N GLY A 645 -6.97 -16.31 -5.34
CA GLY A 645 -6.52 -15.69 -4.08
C GLY A 645 -5.16 -16.24 -3.65
N THR A 646 -4.69 -15.78 -2.49
CA THR A 646 -3.45 -16.27 -1.87
C THR A 646 -3.74 -16.75 -0.45
N ILE A 647 -3.18 -17.90 -0.08
CA ILE A 647 -3.05 -18.36 1.31
C ILE A 647 -1.56 -18.25 1.64
N ILE A 648 -1.21 -17.45 2.65
CA ILE A 648 0.19 -17.20 2.99
C ILE A 648 0.45 -17.26 4.50
N THR A 649 1.51 -17.95 4.92
CA THR A 649 2.10 -17.77 6.26
C THR A 649 3.51 -17.22 6.11
N GLU A 650 3.86 -16.24 6.94
CA GLU A 650 5.16 -15.58 6.90
C GLU A 650 5.47 -14.94 8.27
N TRP A 651 6.76 -14.80 8.57
CA TRP A 651 7.31 -14.26 9.84
C TRP A 651 6.87 -15.04 11.09
N GLU A 652 7.15 -14.50 12.28
CA GLU A 652 6.82 -15.12 13.58
C GLU A 652 5.32 -15.45 13.70
N SER A 653 4.45 -14.55 13.23
CA SER A 653 3.00 -14.77 13.15
C SER A 653 2.57 -15.90 12.22
N GLY A 654 3.38 -16.23 11.21
CA GLY A 654 3.12 -17.36 10.31
C GLY A 654 3.25 -18.71 11.01
N THR A 655 4.20 -18.83 11.95
CA THR A 655 4.39 -20.04 12.76
C THR A 655 3.16 -20.30 13.63
N ASP A 656 2.65 -19.29 14.33
CA ASP A 656 1.40 -19.36 15.10
C ASP A 656 0.20 -19.81 14.25
N LEU A 657 0.15 -19.38 12.97
CA LEU A 657 -0.91 -19.78 12.04
C LEU A 657 -0.76 -21.24 11.61
N CYS A 658 0.45 -21.68 11.25
CA CYS A 658 0.75 -23.08 10.94
C CYS A 658 0.44 -24.02 12.11
N GLU A 659 0.76 -23.65 13.35
CA GLU A 659 0.37 -24.41 14.53
C GLU A 659 -1.16 -24.51 14.68
N GLN A 660 -1.89 -23.43 14.38
CA GLN A 660 -3.36 -23.39 14.47
C GLN A 660 -4.07 -24.22 13.39
N PHE A 661 -3.79 -23.97 12.09
CA PHE A 661 -4.55 -24.60 11.01
C PHE A 661 -4.09 -26.03 10.69
N LEU A 662 -2.84 -26.38 11.00
CA LEU A 662 -2.29 -27.74 10.90
C LEU A 662 -2.27 -28.47 12.27
N SER A 663 -3.07 -28.04 13.25
CA SER A 663 -3.19 -28.72 14.56
C SER A 663 -3.88 -30.09 14.49
N SER A 664 -4.83 -30.25 13.57
CA SER A 664 -5.79 -31.37 13.53
C SER A 664 -6.32 -31.62 12.13
N ASP A 665 -7.07 -32.70 11.92
CA ASP A 665 -7.78 -32.96 10.65
C ASP A 665 -8.95 -31.97 10.52
N GLU A 666 -9.62 -31.70 11.64
CA GLU A 666 -10.74 -30.79 11.76
C GLU A 666 -10.34 -29.33 11.48
N SER A 667 -9.12 -28.89 11.84
CA SER A 667 -8.61 -27.56 11.50
C SER A 667 -8.27 -27.42 10.01
N VAL A 668 -7.74 -28.50 9.40
CA VAL A 668 -7.49 -28.60 7.95
C VAL A 668 -8.81 -28.53 7.18
N ASP A 669 -9.79 -29.38 7.51
CA ASP A 669 -11.10 -29.41 6.86
C ASP A 669 -11.86 -28.09 7.03
N LEU A 670 -11.71 -27.43 8.18
CA LEU A 670 -12.31 -26.11 8.41
C LEU A 670 -11.69 -25.04 7.52
N LEU A 671 -10.36 -25.02 7.31
CA LEU A 671 -9.73 -24.09 6.37
C LEU A 671 -10.18 -24.39 4.93
N VAL A 672 -10.15 -25.66 4.50
CA VAL A 672 -10.63 -26.09 3.17
C VAL A 672 -12.06 -25.65 2.92
N SER A 673 -12.97 -25.95 3.85
CA SER A 673 -14.39 -25.59 3.76
C SER A 673 -14.61 -24.08 3.62
N LYS A 674 -13.85 -23.27 4.38
CA LYS A 674 -13.92 -21.80 4.30
C LYS A 674 -13.35 -21.28 2.98
N CYS A 675 -12.20 -21.78 2.53
CA CYS A 675 -11.61 -21.41 1.24
C CYS A 675 -12.54 -21.70 0.06
N VAL A 676 -13.17 -22.89 0.03
CA VAL A 676 -14.17 -23.26 -0.99
C VAL A 676 -15.42 -22.38 -0.91
N ALA A 677 -15.93 -22.09 0.29
CA ALA A 677 -17.07 -21.19 0.49
C ALA A 677 -16.78 -19.74 0.08
N ILE A 678 -15.54 -19.26 0.30
CA ILE A 678 -15.05 -17.95 -0.17
C ILE A 678 -15.00 -17.92 -1.70
N CYS A 679 -14.39 -18.93 -2.35
CA CYS A 679 -14.34 -19.03 -3.81
C CYS A 679 -15.75 -19.08 -4.43
N HIS A 680 -16.70 -19.82 -3.85
CA HIS A 680 -18.09 -19.82 -4.30
C HIS A 680 -18.79 -18.47 -4.08
N CYS A 681 -18.52 -17.77 -2.98
CA CYS A 681 -19.15 -16.49 -2.67
C CYS A 681 -18.68 -15.34 -3.58
N PHE A 682 -17.39 -15.33 -3.93
CA PHE A 682 -16.78 -14.30 -4.79
C PHE A 682 -16.56 -14.76 -6.24
N SER A 683 -16.89 -16.02 -6.55
CA SER A 683 -16.86 -16.64 -7.88
C SER A 683 -15.48 -16.72 -8.57
N PHE A 684 -14.39 -16.98 -7.84
CA PHE A 684 -13.02 -17.09 -8.39
C PHE A 684 -12.44 -18.52 -8.31
N GLU A 685 -11.40 -18.82 -9.10
CA GLU A 685 -10.97 -20.18 -9.47
C GLU A 685 -10.07 -20.93 -8.48
N GLY A 686 -9.56 -20.29 -7.41
CA GLY A 686 -8.78 -21.01 -6.39
C GLY A 686 -7.65 -20.19 -5.76
N TRP A 687 -6.50 -20.83 -5.52
CA TRP A 687 -5.53 -20.36 -4.54
C TRP A 687 -4.07 -20.62 -4.96
N LEU A 688 -3.22 -19.60 -4.83
CA LEU A 688 -1.80 -19.80 -4.55
C LEU A 688 -1.64 -20.11 -3.05
N VAL A 689 -0.83 -21.10 -2.70
CA VAL A 689 -0.50 -21.48 -1.32
C VAL A 689 1.00 -21.30 -1.12
N ASN A 690 1.39 -20.35 -0.27
CA ASN A 690 2.79 -20.06 0.06
C ASN A 690 3.02 -20.19 1.57
N ILE A 691 3.98 -21.02 1.99
CA ILE A 691 4.24 -21.30 3.41
C ILE A 691 5.69 -20.90 3.71
N GLU A 692 5.91 -19.64 4.09
CA GLU A 692 7.23 -19.08 4.40
C GLU A 692 7.62 -19.36 5.87
N ASN A 693 7.37 -20.59 6.36
CA ASN A 693 7.62 -21.02 7.74
C ASN A 693 8.06 -22.49 7.81
N ASP A 694 9.02 -22.81 8.68
CA ASP A 694 9.34 -24.19 9.05
C ASP A 694 8.10 -24.93 9.62
N LEU A 695 7.97 -26.21 9.27
CA LEU A 695 6.90 -27.12 9.71
C LEU A 695 7.50 -28.34 10.44
N THR A 696 6.77 -28.90 11.40
CA THR A 696 7.05 -30.26 11.89
C THR A 696 6.63 -31.32 10.86
N LEU A 697 7.17 -32.54 10.94
CA LEU A 697 6.79 -33.63 10.00
C LEU A 697 5.30 -33.99 10.06
N ASP A 698 4.66 -33.88 11.22
CA ASP A 698 3.21 -34.03 11.36
C ASP A 698 2.45 -32.91 10.65
N GLN A 699 2.95 -31.67 10.73
CA GLN A 699 2.40 -30.55 9.97
C GLN A 699 2.63 -30.70 8.46
N VAL A 700 3.76 -31.24 7.99
CA VAL A 700 3.97 -31.56 6.57
C VAL A 700 2.95 -32.59 6.07
N SER A 701 2.72 -33.67 6.83
CA SER A 701 1.68 -34.65 6.54
C SER A 701 0.29 -33.99 6.41
N ARG A 702 -0.03 -33.07 7.33
CA ARG A 702 -1.28 -32.29 7.31
C ARG A 702 -1.32 -31.26 6.18
N MET A 703 -0.19 -30.72 5.75
CA MET A 703 -0.07 -29.78 4.63
C MET A 703 -0.34 -30.47 3.29
N ILE A 704 0.22 -31.66 3.08
CA ILE A 704 -0.05 -32.52 1.92
C ILE A 704 -1.54 -32.92 1.90
N GLN A 705 -2.12 -33.26 3.05
CA GLN A 705 -3.56 -33.51 3.16
C GLN A 705 -4.40 -32.27 2.86
N PHE A 706 -4.01 -31.08 3.34
CA PHE A 706 -4.69 -29.82 3.03
C PHE A 706 -4.69 -29.54 1.52
N LEU A 707 -3.53 -29.64 0.85
CA LEU A 707 -3.44 -29.46 -0.61
C LEU A 707 -4.31 -30.47 -1.36
N THR A 708 -4.28 -31.75 -0.95
CA THR A 708 -5.11 -32.82 -1.53
C THR A 708 -6.61 -32.51 -1.38
N ARG A 709 -7.06 -32.18 -0.17
CA ARG A 709 -8.48 -31.90 0.14
C ARG A 709 -8.95 -30.61 -0.54
N LEU A 710 -8.16 -29.54 -0.48
CA LEU A 710 -8.47 -28.26 -1.15
C LEU A 710 -8.58 -28.44 -2.67
N THR A 711 -7.61 -29.12 -3.30
CA THR A 711 -7.62 -29.38 -4.75
C THR A 711 -8.84 -30.22 -5.13
N CYS A 712 -9.21 -31.22 -4.33
CA CYS A 712 -10.39 -32.04 -4.57
C CYS A 712 -11.70 -31.23 -4.49
N GLU A 713 -11.92 -30.46 -3.43
CA GLU A 713 -13.14 -29.66 -3.25
C GLU A 713 -13.22 -28.47 -4.23
N MET A 714 -12.09 -27.83 -4.56
CA MET A 714 -12.05 -26.79 -5.58
C MET A 714 -12.40 -27.33 -6.97
N ARG A 715 -11.90 -28.51 -7.36
CA ARG A 715 -12.27 -29.17 -8.62
C ARG A 715 -13.75 -29.60 -8.67
N LYS A 716 -14.35 -29.94 -7.52
CA LYS A 716 -15.82 -30.20 -7.40
C LYS A 716 -16.64 -28.92 -7.57
N LEU A 717 -16.17 -27.79 -7.02
CA LEU A 717 -16.81 -26.48 -7.18
C LEU A 717 -16.69 -25.95 -8.62
N ASN A 718 -15.52 -26.09 -9.24
CA ASN A 718 -15.25 -25.68 -10.61
C ASN A 718 -14.18 -26.60 -11.24
N PRO A 719 -14.51 -27.42 -12.26
CA PRO A 719 -13.53 -28.28 -12.94
C PRO A 719 -12.39 -27.53 -13.67
N ASN A 720 -12.42 -26.20 -13.74
CA ASN A 720 -11.32 -25.36 -14.22
C ASN A 720 -10.63 -24.61 -13.07
N SER A 721 -10.73 -25.06 -11.82
CA SER A 721 -10.00 -24.46 -10.68
C SER A 721 -8.47 -24.54 -10.83
N ASN A 722 -7.74 -23.85 -9.96
CA ASN A 722 -6.32 -24.13 -9.69
C ASN A 722 -5.99 -23.94 -8.21
N VAL A 723 -5.34 -24.93 -7.61
CA VAL A 723 -4.54 -24.80 -6.39
C VAL A 723 -3.07 -24.91 -6.80
N ILE A 724 -2.24 -23.92 -6.49
CA ILE A 724 -0.82 -23.87 -6.87
C ILE A 724 0.02 -23.76 -5.60
N TRP A 725 1.03 -24.63 -5.45
CA TRP A 725 2.02 -24.58 -4.37
C TRP A 725 3.15 -23.61 -4.71
N TYR A 726 3.66 -22.84 -3.73
CA TYR A 726 4.91 -22.09 -3.88
C TYR A 726 6.09 -22.89 -3.33
N ASP A 727 7.17 -22.96 -4.12
CA ASP A 727 8.43 -23.64 -3.83
C ASP A 727 9.17 -23.04 -2.63
N SER A 728 8.76 -23.46 -1.43
CA SER A 728 9.16 -22.90 -0.13
C SER A 728 9.62 -24.00 0.83
N VAL A 729 8.68 -24.74 1.41
CA VAL A 729 8.95 -25.80 2.40
C VAL A 729 9.24 -27.14 1.74
N THR A 730 10.24 -27.86 2.26
CA THR A 730 10.60 -29.23 1.86
C THR A 730 9.71 -30.29 2.53
N LYS A 731 9.71 -31.52 1.99
CA LYS A 731 9.16 -32.73 2.62
C LYS A 731 9.65 -32.99 4.06
N ASP A 732 10.82 -32.46 4.42
CA ASP A 732 11.43 -32.59 5.75
C ASP A 732 10.99 -31.45 6.71
N GLY A 733 10.11 -30.56 6.24
CA GLY A 733 9.53 -29.46 7.01
C GLY A 733 10.39 -28.20 7.06
N LYS A 734 11.41 -28.07 6.21
CA LYS A 734 12.31 -26.90 6.20
C LYS A 734 11.93 -25.88 5.16
N LEU A 735 11.88 -24.60 5.53
CA LEU A 735 11.84 -23.49 4.58
C LEU A 735 13.21 -23.35 3.88
N ASP A 736 13.29 -23.72 2.61
CA ASP A 736 14.53 -23.78 1.83
C ASP A 736 14.21 -23.79 0.31
N TRP A 737 13.83 -22.63 -0.26
CA TRP A 737 13.33 -22.50 -1.64
C TRP A 737 14.25 -23.19 -2.67
N GLN A 738 13.78 -24.25 -3.34
CA GLN A 738 14.67 -25.12 -4.13
C GLN A 738 15.01 -24.55 -5.52
N ASN A 739 14.15 -23.71 -6.09
CA ASN A 739 14.26 -23.09 -7.42
C ASN A 739 14.14 -24.08 -8.60
N GLU A 740 13.75 -25.33 -8.32
CA GLU A 740 13.53 -26.44 -9.25
C GLU A 740 12.45 -27.38 -8.71
N LEU A 741 11.78 -28.12 -9.60
CA LEU A 741 11.02 -29.31 -9.17
C LEU A 741 11.99 -30.45 -8.88
N ASN A 742 12.05 -30.91 -7.64
CA ASN A 742 12.89 -32.03 -7.25
C ASN A 742 12.24 -32.87 -6.13
N GLU A 743 12.97 -33.86 -5.62
CA GLU A 743 12.48 -34.79 -4.61
C GLU A 743 12.05 -34.13 -3.28
N ASN A 744 12.34 -32.86 -3.04
CA ASN A 744 12.01 -32.16 -1.80
C ASN A 744 10.67 -31.41 -1.86
N ASN A 745 10.23 -30.94 -3.04
CA ASN A 745 8.92 -30.30 -3.24
C ASN A 745 7.92 -31.15 -4.06
N ALA A 746 8.36 -32.23 -4.72
CA ALA A 746 7.48 -33.13 -5.47
C ALA A 746 6.21 -33.60 -4.70
N PRO A 747 6.25 -33.99 -3.41
CA PRO A 747 5.04 -34.42 -2.68
C PRO A 747 3.94 -33.34 -2.55
N PHE A 748 4.30 -32.06 -2.62
CA PHE A 748 3.32 -30.97 -2.67
C PHE A 748 2.80 -30.78 -4.10
N PHE A 749 3.69 -30.77 -5.11
CA PHE A 749 3.32 -30.66 -6.53
C PHE A 749 2.39 -31.80 -7.01
N GLU A 750 2.61 -33.03 -6.53
CA GLU A 750 1.79 -34.22 -6.81
C GLU A 750 0.33 -34.07 -6.33
N THR A 751 0.09 -33.26 -5.29
CA THR A 751 -1.23 -33.13 -4.65
C THR A 751 -2.01 -31.86 -5.03
N CYS A 752 -1.45 -31.00 -5.89
CA CYS A 752 -2.08 -29.76 -6.36
C CYS A 752 -1.99 -29.56 -7.88
N ASP A 753 -2.67 -28.54 -8.41
CA ASP A 753 -2.77 -28.28 -9.86
C ASP A 753 -1.48 -27.69 -10.48
N GLY A 754 -0.50 -27.25 -9.68
CA GLY A 754 0.81 -26.85 -10.19
C GLY A 754 1.77 -26.32 -9.11
N ILE A 755 3.02 -26.04 -9.49
CA ILE A 755 4.04 -25.44 -8.62
C ILE A 755 4.57 -24.13 -9.21
N PHE A 756 4.69 -23.10 -8.37
CA PHE A 756 5.36 -21.84 -8.65
C PHE A 756 6.77 -21.94 -8.04
N LEU A 757 7.78 -22.11 -8.90
CA LEU A 757 9.18 -22.19 -8.50
C LEU A 757 9.73 -20.83 -8.08
N ASN A 758 10.58 -20.80 -7.07
CA ASN A 758 11.19 -19.56 -6.58
C ASN A 758 12.08 -18.90 -7.65
N TYR A 759 12.17 -17.57 -7.61
CA TYR A 759 12.74 -16.76 -8.70
C TYR A 759 14.28 -16.75 -8.78
N THR A 760 15.02 -17.35 -7.82
CA THR A 760 16.49 -17.41 -7.83
C THR A 760 17.05 -18.67 -8.52
N TRP A 761 16.47 -19.04 -9.67
CA TRP A 761 16.84 -20.23 -10.45
C TRP A 761 18.04 -20.02 -11.40
N SER A 762 18.65 -21.14 -11.79
CA SER A 762 19.72 -21.23 -12.78
C SER A 762 19.27 -22.07 -13.99
N GLU A 763 20.03 -22.07 -15.09
CA GLU A 763 19.75 -23.00 -16.18
C GLU A 763 19.86 -24.48 -15.76
N ASP A 764 20.75 -24.79 -14.83
CA ASP A 764 20.93 -26.16 -14.33
C ASP A 764 19.68 -26.60 -13.55
N HIS A 765 19.04 -25.69 -12.80
CA HIS A 765 17.77 -25.94 -12.10
C HIS A 765 16.61 -26.21 -13.08
N LEU A 766 16.57 -25.52 -14.23
CA LEU A 766 15.60 -25.80 -15.30
C LEU A 766 15.85 -27.19 -15.93
N ARG A 767 17.11 -27.55 -16.19
CA ARG A 767 17.48 -28.88 -16.73
C ARG A 767 17.23 -29.99 -15.69
N SER A 768 17.43 -29.71 -14.41
CA SER A 768 17.13 -30.60 -13.28
C SER A 768 15.64 -30.87 -13.16
N SER A 769 14.81 -29.82 -13.13
CA SER A 769 13.34 -29.90 -13.12
C SER A 769 12.81 -30.76 -14.29
N LYS A 770 13.36 -30.56 -15.49
CA LYS A 770 13.02 -31.35 -16.68
C LYS A 770 13.47 -32.82 -16.55
N SER A 771 14.65 -33.04 -15.98
CA SER A 771 15.16 -34.39 -15.69
C SER A 771 14.34 -35.12 -14.62
N HIS A 772 13.73 -34.39 -13.68
CA HIS A 772 12.84 -34.96 -12.66
C HIS A 772 11.55 -35.48 -13.29
N LEU A 773 10.87 -34.67 -14.11
CA LEU A 773 9.69 -35.10 -14.88
C LEU A 773 9.98 -36.37 -15.72
N ASN A 774 11.08 -36.35 -16.48
CA ASN A 774 11.46 -37.44 -17.38
C ASN A 774 11.95 -38.71 -16.66
N ARG A 775 12.39 -38.66 -15.39
CA ARG A 775 12.81 -39.87 -14.66
C ARG A 775 11.65 -40.82 -14.39
N ASN A 776 10.45 -40.27 -14.17
CA ASN A 776 9.26 -41.03 -13.86
C ASN A 776 8.65 -41.71 -15.10
N GLU A 777 8.98 -41.23 -16.32
CA GLU A 777 8.70 -41.89 -17.62
C GLU A 777 9.22 -43.36 -17.68
N SER A 778 10.19 -43.71 -16.82
CA SER A 778 10.76 -45.05 -16.70
C SER A 778 10.07 -45.96 -15.67
N ILE A 779 9.08 -45.47 -14.90
CA ILE A 779 8.53 -46.17 -13.73
C ILE A 779 7.00 -46.28 -13.85
N SER A 780 6.56 -47.31 -14.60
CA SER A 780 5.17 -47.70 -14.87
C SER A 780 4.35 -46.75 -15.75
N GLU A 781 3.40 -47.31 -16.51
CA GLU A 781 2.47 -46.57 -17.38
C GLU A 781 1.48 -45.69 -16.60
N GLU A 782 1.43 -45.79 -15.26
CA GLU A 782 0.54 -45.01 -14.40
C GLU A 782 1.18 -43.70 -13.87
N LEU A 783 2.48 -43.46 -14.09
CA LEU A 783 3.22 -42.28 -13.58
C LEU A 783 4.01 -41.51 -14.66
N ASP A 784 3.52 -41.44 -15.90
CA ASP A 784 4.05 -40.48 -16.89
C ASP A 784 3.62 -39.04 -16.55
N TRP A 785 4.56 -38.25 -16.00
CA TRP A 785 4.34 -36.83 -15.67
C TRP A 785 4.72 -35.87 -16.81
N SER A 786 5.08 -36.35 -18.01
CA SER A 786 5.44 -35.50 -19.16
C SER A 786 4.34 -34.47 -19.49
N HIS A 787 3.07 -34.86 -19.29
CA HIS A 787 1.89 -34.04 -19.47
C HIS A 787 1.81 -32.82 -18.52
N ARG A 788 2.51 -32.85 -17.37
CA ARG A 788 2.54 -31.78 -16.35
C ARG A 788 3.67 -30.77 -16.51
N ALA A 789 4.46 -30.81 -17.58
CA ALA A 789 5.52 -29.83 -17.84
C ALA A 789 5.01 -28.37 -17.86
N HIS A 790 3.74 -28.15 -18.23
CA HIS A 790 3.09 -26.84 -18.21
C HIS A 790 2.48 -26.44 -16.85
N ASP A 791 2.53 -27.31 -15.84
CA ASP A 791 2.07 -27.02 -14.47
C ASP A 791 3.22 -26.53 -13.56
N ILE A 792 4.45 -26.50 -14.09
CA ILE A 792 5.63 -25.90 -13.46
C ILE A 792 5.77 -24.46 -13.95
N PHE A 793 5.50 -23.50 -13.06
CA PHE A 793 5.60 -22.07 -13.30
C PHE A 793 6.93 -21.53 -12.76
N VAL A 794 7.89 -21.28 -13.64
CA VAL A 794 9.18 -20.68 -13.30
C VAL A 794 8.97 -19.23 -12.85
N GLY A 795 9.35 -18.90 -11.62
CA GLY A 795 9.19 -17.56 -11.05
C GLY A 795 10.12 -16.53 -11.69
N ILE A 796 9.59 -15.33 -11.95
CA ILE A 796 10.35 -14.21 -12.52
C ILE A 796 9.98 -12.94 -11.75
N ASP A 797 10.85 -12.52 -10.83
CA ASP A 797 10.66 -11.27 -10.09
C ASP A 797 11.01 -10.04 -10.95
N VAL A 798 10.01 -9.20 -11.21
CA VAL A 798 10.18 -7.97 -12.00
C VAL A 798 10.96 -6.90 -11.22
N PHE A 799 11.10 -6.99 -9.90
CA PHE A 799 12.06 -6.16 -9.14
C PHE A 799 13.51 -6.67 -9.21
N GLY A 800 13.77 -7.87 -9.76
CA GLY A 800 15.11 -8.38 -10.03
C GLY A 800 15.87 -8.98 -8.84
N ARG A 801 15.20 -9.30 -7.72
CA ARG A 801 15.78 -9.81 -6.46
C ARG A 801 16.39 -11.21 -6.65
N GLY A 802 17.64 -11.26 -7.13
CA GLY A 802 18.34 -12.51 -7.47
C GLY A 802 17.79 -13.22 -8.71
N CYS A 803 16.83 -12.61 -9.42
CA CYS A 803 16.21 -13.19 -10.61
C CYS A 803 17.18 -13.22 -11.81
N PHE A 804 17.10 -14.27 -12.62
CA PHE A 804 17.79 -14.36 -13.91
C PHE A 804 17.58 -13.08 -14.75
N GLY A 805 18.65 -12.52 -15.31
CA GLY A 805 18.61 -11.25 -16.07
C GLY A 805 18.45 -9.96 -15.24
N GLY A 806 18.09 -10.03 -13.96
CA GLY A 806 17.97 -8.88 -13.06
C GLY A 806 16.67 -8.07 -13.16
N GLY A 807 15.57 -8.68 -13.63
CA GLY A 807 14.23 -8.07 -13.60
C GLY A 807 14.04 -6.83 -14.48
N GLY A 808 13.08 -5.98 -14.14
CA GLY A 808 12.72 -4.77 -14.89
C GLY A 808 12.45 -5.06 -16.37
N PHE A 809 13.04 -4.29 -17.28
CA PHE A 809 12.95 -4.59 -18.71
C PHE A 809 13.77 -5.84 -19.13
N ASN A 810 14.71 -6.30 -18.30
CA ASN A 810 15.42 -7.58 -18.52
C ASN A 810 14.60 -8.81 -18.11
N THR A 811 13.39 -8.64 -17.55
CA THR A 811 12.38 -9.71 -17.36
C THR A 811 12.20 -10.56 -18.63
N LYS A 812 12.37 -9.94 -19.80
CA LYS A 812 12.42 -10.61 -21.11
C LYS A 812 13.41 -11.80 -21.14
N GLN A 813 14.61 -11.65 -20.57
CA GLN A 813 15.67 -12.66 -20.64
C GLN A 813 15.29 -13.92 -19.84
N ALA A 814 14.75 -13.73 -18.63
CA ALA A 814 14.20 -14.81 -17.81
C ALA A 814 13.02 -15.51 -18.51
N LEU A 815 12.10 -14.73 -19.10
CA LEU A 815 10.96 -15.25 -19.85
C LEU A 815 11.40 -16.08 -21.06
N GLU A 816 12.34 -15.57 -21.87
CA GLU A 816 12.90 -16.29 -23.02
C GLU A 816 13.58 -17.61 -22.60
N GLN A 817 14.31 -17.62 -21.49
CA GLN A 817 15.02 -18.81 -21.03
C GLN A 817 14.12 -19.85 -20.34
N ALA A 818 13.06 -19.45 -19.64
CA ALA A 818 12.04 -20.39 -19.17
C ALA A 818 11.25 -21.00 -20.36
N ARG A 819 10.92 -20.18 -21.37
CA ARG A 819 10.19 -20.60 -22.57
C ARG A 819 11.00 -21.47 -23.52
N SER A 820 12.31 -21.26 -23.65
CA SER A 820 13.20 -22.13 -24.44
C SER A 820 13.22 -23.57 -23.90
N ASN A 821 13.11 -23.72 -22.58
CA ASN A 821 13.00 -25.01 -21.89
C ASN A 821 11.59 -25.63 -21.90
N GLN A 822 10.58 -24.90 -22.40
CA GLN A 822 9.15 -25.24 -22.45
C GLN A 822 8.40 -25.19 -21.10
N PHE A 823 8.88 -24.41 -20.13
CA PHE A 823 8.16 -24.23 -18.86
C PHE A 823 7.12 -23.10 -18.90
N SER A 824 6.09 -23.24 -18.06
CA SER A 824 5.22 -22.13 -17.68
C SER A 824 6.00 -21.10 -16.86
N VAL A 825 5.46 -19.90 -16.70
CA VAL A 825 6.13 -18.81 -15.95
C VAL A 825 5.17 -18.12 -15.01
N ALA A 826 5.68 -17.65 -13.88
CA ALA A 826 4.99 -16.77 -12.94
C ALA A 826 5.73 -15.43 -12.89
N ILE A 827 5.16 -14.42 -13.55
CA ILE A 827 5.67 -13.04 -13.50
C ILE A 827 5.22 -12.43 -12.17
N PHE A 828 6.18 -12.12 -11.30
CA PHE A 828 5.96 -11.64 -9.94
C PHE A 828 6.28 -10.15 -9.80
N ALA A 829 5.48 -9.44 -8.99
CA ALA A 829 5.60 -8.01 -8.71
C ALA A 829 5.73 -7.08 -9.96
N PRO A 830 4.91 -7.26 -11.03
CA PRO A 830 4.84 -6.34 -12.17
C PRO A 830 4.47 -4.90 -11.78
N GLY A 831 3.96 -4.66 -10.56
CA GLY A 831 3.75 -3.32 -9.99
C GLY A 831 4.95 -2.38 -10.12
N TRP A 832 6.18 -2.93 -10.27
CA TRP A 832 7.39 -2.24 -10.72
C TRP A 832 7.17 -1.20 -11.83
N THR A 833 6.32 -1.48 -12.83
CA THR A 833 6.03 -0.57 -13.97
C THR A 833 5.43 0.76 -13.50
N TYR A 834 4.67 0.75 -12.41
CA TYR A 834 4.05 1.90 -11.76
C TYR A 834 4.89 2.42 -10.59
N GLU A 835 5.34 1.54 -9.69
CA GLU A 835 5.93 1.90 -8.40
C GLU A 835 7.26 2.65 -8.54
N THR A 836 8.11 2.26 -9.50
CA THR A 836 9.43 2.89 -9.69
C THR A 836 9.42 4.03 -10.72
N ILE A 837 8.24 4.60 -11.04
CA ILE A 837 8.17 5.84 -11.84
C ILE A 837 8.71 7.00 -11.01
N ASP A 838 9.78 7.64 -11.47
CA ASP A 838 10.35 8.80 -10.78
C ASP A 838 9.38 9.99 -10.81
N LYS A 839 8.94 10.38 -9.60
CA LYS A 839 8.01 11.48 -9.36
C LYS A 839 8.65 12.86 -9.59
N THR A 840 9.98 12.96 -9.69
CA THR A 840 10.64 14.23 -10.06
C THR A 840 10.47 14.55 -11.55
N LEU A 841 10.48 13.53 -12.43
CA LEU A 841 10.27 13.68 -13.89
C LEU A 841 8.88 14.22 -14.25
N MET A 842 7.90 14.12 -13.35
CA MET A 842 6.56 14.71 -13.51
C MET A 842 6.60 16.23 -13.71
N SER A 843 7.65 16.91 -13.25
CA SER A 843 7.85 18.35 -13.49
C SER A 843 8.34 18.69 -14.90
N CYS A 844 8.77 17.69 -15.67
CA CYS A 844 9.50 17.87 -16.94
C CYS A 844 8.90 17.13 -18.14
N GLN A 845 8.11 16.06 -17.95
CA GLN A 845 7.72 15.16 -19.06
C GLN A 845 6.24 14.76 -19.14
N GLY A 846 5.33 15.41 -18.40
CA GLY A 846 3.88 15.26 -18.61
C GLY A 846 3.14 14.49 -17.51
N ASP A 847 1.94 14.00 -17.83
CA ASP A 847 1.02 13.40 -16.86
C ASP A 847 1.50 12.02 -16.38
N MET A 848 1.31 11.73 -15.09
CA MET A 848 1.53 10.41 -14.49
C MET A 848 0.78 9.30 -15.26
N GLU A 849 -0.41 9.60 -15.78
CA GLU A 849 -1.19 8.71 -16.65
C GLU A 849 -0.41 8.28 -17.90
N GLN A 850 0.25 9.23 -18.57
CA GLN A 850 0.99 8.96 -19.81
C GLN A 850 2.28 8.19 -19.52
N LEU A 851 3.00 8.54 -18.46
CA LEU A 851 4.21 7.83 -18.04
C LEU A 851 3.91 6.37 -17.67
N PHE A 852 2.83 6.13 -16.92
CA PHE A 852 2.41 4.77 -16.56
C PHE A 852 1.98 3.97 -17.79
N ILE A 853 1.06 4.47 -18.62
CA ILE A 853 0.56 3.76 -19.81
C ILE A 853 1.71 3.44 -20.77
N HIS A 854 2.62 4.37 -21.01
CA HIS A 854 3.77 4.16 -21.89
C HIS A 854 4.73 3.09 -21.36
N ARG A 855 5.00 3.09 -20.04
CA ARG A 855 5.91 2.12 -19.40
C ARG A 855 5.31 0.72 -19.32
N GLU A 856 4.02 0.61 -18.99
CA GLU A 856 3.27 -0.64 -19.02
C GLU A 856 3.27 -1.23 -20.44
N PHE A 857 2.94 -0.42 -21.45
CA PHE A 857 2.98 -0.84 -22.86
C PHE A 857 4.38 -1.32 -23.29
N LEU A 858 5.44 -0.56 -22.99
CA LEU A 858 6.81 -0.96 -23.34
C LEU A 858 7.23 -2.27 -22.66
N PHE A 859 6.89 -2.44 -21.38
CA PHE A 859 7.18 -3.67 -20.64
C PHE A 859 6.51 -4.88 -21.31
N TRP A 860 5.20 -4.84 -21.56
CA TRP A 860 4.49 -5.96 -22.19
C TRP A 860 4.86 -6.17 -23.67
N LYS A 861 5.20 -5.11 -24.41
CA LYS A 861 5.68 -5.21 -25.80
C LYS A 861 7.05 -5.88 -25.89
N LEU A 862 7.91 -5.73 -24.88
CA LEU A 862 9.19 -6.45 -24.81
C LEU A 862 9.02 -7.96 -24.55
N LEU A 863 7.96 -8.37 -23.86
CA LEU A 863 7.65 -9.78 -23.57
C LEU A 863 6.90 -10.49 -24.71
N GLU A 864 6.28 -9.75 -25.63
CA GLU A 864 5.34 -10.23 -26.67
C GLU A 864 5.83 -11.44 -27.48
N SER A 865 7.12 -11.48 -27.86
CA SER A 865 7.72 -12.58 -28.63
C SER A 865 7.76 -13.94 -27.90
N SER A 866 7.51 -13.93 -26.59
CA SER A 866 7.62 -15.07 -25.67
C SER A 866 6.33 -15.35 -24.88
N LEU A 867 5.27 -14.60 -25.18
CA LEU A 867 3.91 -14.79 -24.68
C LEU A 867 3.04 -15.53 -25.71
N PHE A 868 1.98 -16.18 -25.21
CA PHE A 868 0.96 -16.84 -26.03
C PHE A 868 -0.37 -16.10 -25.83
N TYR A 869 -0.80 -15.38 -26.86
CA TYR A 869 -1.95 -14.50 -26.78
C TYR A 869 -3.27 -15.26 -26.98
N ARG A 870 -4.23 -15.00 -26.10
CA ARG A 870 -5.61 -15.48 -26.23
C ARG A 870 -6.39 -14.57 -27.18
N GLY A 871 -6.94 -15.15 -28.24
CA GLY A 871 -7.84 -14.48 -29.18
C GLY A 871 -9.05 -15.35 -29.54
N LEU A 872 -10.18 -14.74 -29.86
CA LEU A 872 -11.38 -15.46 -30.31
C LEU A 872 -11.10 -16.21 -31.61
N LYS A 873 -11.38 -17.53 -31.66
CA LYS A 873 -11.38 -18.31 -32.91
C LYS A 873 -12.55 -17.84 -33.77
N LEU A 874 -12.25 -17.06 -34.80
CA LEU A 874 -13.19 -16.77 -35.87
C LEU A 874 -13.34 -18.04 -36.73
N SER A 875 -14.49 -18.72 -36.60
CA SER A 875 -14.81 -19.94 -37.35
C SER A 875 -15.26 -19.59 -38.76
N ASN A 876 -14.36 -19.78 -39.74
CA ASN A 876 -14.73 -19.81 -41.16
C ASN A 876 -15.23 -21.19 -41.63
N GLU A 877 -15.05 -22.24 -40.80
CA GLU A 877 -15.58 -23.58 -41.05
C GLU A 877 -16.98 -23.74 -40.43
N PRO A 878 -17.95 -24.33 -41.14
CA PRO A 878 -19.26 -24.69 -40.58
C PRO A 878 -19.17 -26.04 -39.84
N ASP A 879 -18.99 -26.00 -38.52
CA ASP A 879 -19.03 -27.20 -37.66
C ASP A 879 -20.40 -27.92 -37.81
N SER A 880 -20.41 -29.04 -38.53
CA SER A 880 -21.60 -29.55 -39.24
C SER A 880 -22.44 -30.59 -38.47
N GLU A 881 -22.08 -30.93 -37.24
CA GLU A 881 -22.68 -32.08 -36.51
C GLU A 881 -23.54 -31.74 -35.28
N LEU A 882 -23.63 -30.48 -34.82
CA LEU A 882 -24.27 -30.17 -33.51
C LEU A 882 -25.35 -29.07 -33.48
N LEU A 883 -25.85 -28.58 -34.62
CA LEU A 883 -26.94 -27.59 -34.65
C LEU A 883 -28.22 -28.13 -35.30
N HIS A 884 -29.11 -28.71 -34.49
CA HIS A 884 -30.52 -28.84 -34.84
C HIS A 884 -31.14 -27.43 -35.02
N PRO A 885 -31.82 -27.14 -36.14
CA PRO A 885 -32.23 -25.77 -36.50
C PRO A 885 -33.52 -25.34 -35.78
N SER A 886 -33.45 -25.02 -34.48
CA SER A 886 -34.64 -24.61 -33.71
C SER A 886 -34.43 -23.56 -32.59
N SER A 887 -33.46 -22.66 -32.71
CA SER A 887 -33.51 -21.35 -32.03
C SER A 887 -32.57 -20.30 -32.64
N ASN A 888 -33.00 -19.04 -32.58
CA ASN A 888 -32.36 -17.83 -33.11
C ASN A 888 -30.82 -17.82 -33.08
N ALA A 889 -30.20 -17.57 -34.23
CA ALA A 889 -28.77 -17.31 -34.33
C ALA A 889 -28.42 -15.98 -33.65
N HIS A 890 -27.92 -16.06 -32.41
CA HIS A 890 -27.29 -14.92 -31.75
C HIS A 890 -25.95 -14.61 -32.44
N SER A 891 -25.86 -13.46 -33.10
CA SER A 891 -24.57 -12.95 -33.56
C SER A 891 -23.66 -12.67 -32.34
N LEU A 892 -22.41 -13.12 -32.42
CA LEU A 892 -21.38 -12.85 -31.40
C LEU A 892 -20.94 -11.38 -31.48
N LEU A 893 -21.76 -10.50 -30.89
CA LEU A 893 -21.53 -9.06 -30.81
C LEU A 893 -20.39 -8.75 -29.82
N PHE A 894 -19.15 -8.87 -30.29
CA PHE A 894 -18.00 -8.27 -29.59
C PHE A 894 -18.15 -6.74 -29.61
N ASN A 895 -18.27 -6.14 -28.43
CA ASN A 895 -18.41 -4.69 -28.26
C ASN A 895 -17.49 -4.24 -27.12
N THR A 896 -16.56 -3.34 -27.40
CA THR A 896 -15.69 -2.72 -26.41
C THR A 896 -15.72 -1.20 -26.53
N SER A 897 -15.48 -0.53 -25.40
CA SER A 897 -15.37 0.93 -25.31
C SER A 897 -14.01 1.35 -24.74
N PHE A 898 -13.02 0.43 -24.77
CA PHE A 898 -11.64 0.62 -24.31
C PHE A 898 -11.49 1.22 -22.90
N LYS A 899 -12.51 1.05 -22.05
CA LYS A 899 -12.51 1.54 -20.66
C LYS A 899 -11.46 0.79 -19.85
N THR A 900 -10.56 1.53 -19.22
CA THR A 900 -9.52 1.01 -18.30
C THR A 900 -10.05 0.68 -16.89
N GLY A 901 -11.29 1.06 -16.58
CA GLY A 901 -11.82 1.04 -15.20
C GLY A 901 -11.40 2.24 -14.36
N CYS A 902 -10.55 3.13 -14.90
CA CYS A 902 -10.21 4.42 -14.31
C CYS A 902 -10.84 5.54 -15.16
N LYS A 903 -11.39 6.58 -14.52
CA LYS A 903 -11.93 7.76 -15.19
C LYS A 903 -11.44 9.05 -14.55
N LYS A 904 -10.74 9.86 -15.34
CA LYS A 904 -10.34 11.24 -14.99
C LYS A 904 -11.56 12.12 -14.76
N ILE A 905 -11.55 12.88 -13.67
CA ILE A 905 -12.60 13.86 -13.31
C ILE A 905 -11.92 15.16 -12.93
N GLN A 906 -12.29 16.27 -13.58
CA GLN A 906 -11.91 17.61 -13.14
C GLN A 906 -13.04 18.18 -12.28
N LYS A 907 -12.71 18.67 -11.07
CA LYS A 907 -13.63 19.44 -10.22
C LYS A 907 -13.00 20.78 -9.87
N THR A 908 -13.73 21.86 -10.11
CA THR A 908 -13.37 23.18 -9.59
C THR A 908 -13.68 23.22 -8.10
N THR A 909 -12.73 23.59 -7.26
CA THR A 909 -13.00 23.86 -5.83
C THR A 909 -13.49 25.28 -5.59
N GLU A 910 -13.96 25.57 -4.38
CA GLU A 910 -14.55 26.86 -3.97
C GLU A 910 -13.62 28.06 -4.14
N ASP A 911 -12.30 27.80 -4.16
CA ASP A 911 -11.23 28.76 -4.46
C ASP A 911 -11.05 29.05 -5.97
N GLY A 912 -11.87 28.45 -6.84
CA GLY A 912 -11.77 28.55 -8.30
C GLY A 912 -10.69 27.68 -8.94
N THR A 913 -9.90 26.93 -8.16
CA THR A 913 -8.83 26.07 -8.70
C THR A 913 -9.40 24.76 -9.25
N LEU A 914 -8.93 24.34 -10.42
CA LEU A 914 -9.25 23.05 -11.01
C LEU A 914 -8.38 21.96 -10.38
N LYS A 915 -9.02 20.93 -9.81
CA LYS A 915 -8.34 19.77 -9.23
C LYS A 915 -8.75 18.50 -9.96
N THR A 916 -7.76 17.77 -10.44
CA THR A 916 -7.94 16.43 -11.00
C THR A 916 -8.19 15.44 -9.87
N LYS A 917 -9.16 14.56 -10.10
CA LYS A 917 -9.43 13.33 -9.37
C LYS A 917 -9.57 12.18 -10.36
N TRP A 918 -9.60 10.96 -9.84
CA TRP A 918 -9.98 9.78 -10.59
C TRP A 918 -11.16 9.09 -9.89
N HIS A 919 -12.17 8.69 -10.65
CA HIS A 919 -13.10 7.68 -10.19
C HIS A 919 -12.58 6.32 -10.65
N PHE A 920 -12.29 5.46 -9.68
CA PHE A 920 -11.67 4.16 -9.89
C PHE A 920 -12.66 3.05 -9.60
N ASN A 921 -12.93 2.21 -10.61
CA ASN A 921 -13.71 0.99 -10.46
C ASN A 921 -13.36 0.01 -11.60
N LEU A 922 -12.51 -0.99 -11.33
CA LEU A 922 -12.12 -2.02 -12.31
C LEU A 922 -13.31 -2.84 -12.83
N SER A 923 -14.42 -2.90 -12.09
CA SER A 923 -15.70 -3.46 -12.56
C SER A 923 -16.24 -2.76 -13.82
N ASN A 924 -15.83 -1.51 -14.07
CA ASN A 924 -16.16 -0.75 -15.28
C ASN A 924 -15.12 -0.90 -16.41
N GLN A 925 -14.03 -1.66 -16.21
CA GLN A 925 -13.10 -2.00 -17.28
C GLN A 925 -13.80 -2.91 -18.32
N SER A 926 -13.54 -2.66 -19.61
CA SER A 926 -14.00 -3.48 -20.73
C SER A 926 -12.85 -4.29 -21.33
N SER A 927 -13.17 -5.40 -22.00
CA SER A 927 -12.17 -6.24 -22.69
C SER A 927 -11.34 -5.41 -23.67
N GLN A 928 -10.03 -5.60 -23.64
CA GLN A 928 -9.06 -4.80 -24.40
C GLN A 928 -8.63 -5.51 -25.69
N CYS A 929 -7.90 -4.83 -26.58
CA CYS A 929 -7.44 -5.45 -27.82
C CYS A 929 -6.36 -6.51 -27.54
N SER A 930 -6.46 -7.69 -28.16
CA SER A 930 -5.46 -8.77 -27.97
C SER A 930 -4.05 -8.34 -28.36
N PHE A 931 -3.93 -7.48 -29.38
CA PHE A 931 -2.69 -6.83 -29.82
C PHE A 931 -2.91 -5.31 -29.83
N LEU A 932 -2.07 -4.56 -29.12
CA LEU A 932 -2.07 -3.10 -29.18
C LEU A 932 -1.24 -2.66 -30.39
N CYS A 933 -1.92 -2.32 -31.49
CA CYS A 933 -1.29 -1.73 -32.67
C CYS A 933 -0.56 -0.44 -32.30
N THR A 934 0.56 -0.18 -32.97
CA THR A 934 1.39 1.02 -32.77
C THR A 934 0.69 2.32 -33.15
N ASP A 935 -0.40 2.23 -33.92
CA ASP A 935 -1.21 3.34 -34.40
C ASP A 935 -2.18 3.87 -33.34
N LEU A 936 -1.63 4.23 -32.17
CA LEU A 936 -2.26 5.26 -31.34
C LEU A 936 -2.23 6.56 -32.16
N PRO A 937 -3.38 7.15 -32.51
CA PRO A 937 -3.40 8.37 -33.34
C PRO A 937 -2.72 9.52 -32.59
N GLN A 938 -1.96 10.34 -33.31
CA GLN A 938 -1.32 11.56 -32.79
C GLN A 938 -2.36 12.70 -32.58
N GLN A 939 -3.42 12.42 -31.82
CA GLN A 939 -4.52 13.35 -31.53
C GLN A 939 -5.00 13.14 -30.09
N GLY A 940 -4.63 14.06 -29.19
CA GLY A 940 -4.95 14.05 -27.76
C GLY A 940 -4.05 14.99 -26.97
#